data_AF-A0A7V5UKD3-F1
#
_entry.id   AF-A0A7V5UKD3-F1
#
_cell.length_a   1.000
_cell.length_b   1.000
_cell.length_c   1.000
_cell.angle_alpha   90.00
_cell.angle_beta   90.00
_cell.angle_gamma   90.00
#
_symmetry.space_group_name_H-M   'P 1'
#
loop_
_entity.id
_entity.type
_entity.pdbx_description
1 polymer ?
#
loop_
_entity_poly.entity_id
_entity_poly.type
_entity_poly.pdbx_seq_one_letter_code
_entity_poly.pdbx_strand_id
1 'polypeptide(L)'
;WYHAKMLVSMGANIGMTRTPDCHFLAEARHNGTKLWVFSPDFSMVAKYADEWVAVNAGQDGAWWMAVNHVLLKEYHHERRVPYFLEYTKKYTDASFLVEIRKTEDGRCRPGQLLRAGRLENYANEENKDWKFLIWDAASNRPKMPMGSSGFRWGKTSGKWNLLLKDGKDGSPIEPELSFLERHDDVEFVEFDDFGAGTAVQRGVPVRRVRTADGEEVLVTTVYDLLMAQYGVARGLPGAYPDSYDDEEAPYTPAWSEKYTGIGRDVLIRFAREWATTAEHTGGKCTILIGAGINHWYHANLIYRAGIHALMFCGCVGVNGGGLAHYVGQEKLAPMESWASIALAKDWFAPSRVQNTPSWHYVHTCQWRYEKDFTDYHTVPQHGSPDTTASGHTIDLQVRAVRQGWLPFYPQFPENPIEVVQRAREAGADSPEAIAQWIAGQLKERKMKFAVEDPDAPECWPRVWFIWRGNALLSSAKGHEYFLRHYLGTHDNAVGEELAKDAVREVQWREPAPRGKMDLVVDVNFRMDSSALYSDIVLPAASWYEKADLNSTDLHSFIHPLSAAVPPCWESKSDWAIFRDLAKRFSQLAEKHFPEPVEDVIAAPLAHDTPAEVAQPTMAQWIKGEVEAIPGKTMPAFKVVRRVYKNVYRQFISYGPNVRANGLGAHGTLYDVADEYDAYLESHRTECWNGATYPSLYRDEDVCNVILNFATVTNGEMAYRSYKDMEAKTGLPLAHLAEKNRGVRYSYKDLQSQPRRLINSPMWSGLLNDGRS
;
A
#
# COMPACT_ATOMS: atom_id res chain seq x y z
N TRP A 1 -4.53 22.30 4.52
CA TRP A 1 -5.53 22.84 3.56
C TRP A 1 -5.49 24.37 3.46
N TYR A 2 -5.26 25.09 4.55
CA TYR A 2 -5.20 26.56 4.58
C TYR A 2 -4.26 27.22 3.54
N HIS A 3 -3.20 26.52 3.12
CA HIS A 3 -2.24 27.00 2.13
C HIS A 3 -2.66 26.79 0.67
N ALA A 4 -3.70 25.99 0.41
CA ALA A 4 -4.19 25.75 -0.94
C ALA A 4 -4.84 27.01 -1.52
N LYS A 5 -4.83 27.16 -2.85
CA LYS A 5 -5.51 28.23 -3.57
C LYS A 5 -6.68 27.74 -4.42
N MET A 6 -6.75 26.44 -4.64
CA MET A 6 -7.97 25.75 -5.06
C MET A 6 -8.10 24.44 -4.30
N LEU A 7 -9.27 24.22 -3.71
CA LEU A 7 -9.65 22.99 -3.03
C LEU A 7 -10.74 22.28 -3.81
N VAL A 8 -10.60 20.97 -3.94
CA VAL A 8 -11.64 20.09 -4.45
C VAL A 8 -11.99 19.09 -3.37
N SER A 9 -13.25 19.03 -2.95
CA SER A 9 -13.77 17.94 -2.11
C SER A 9 -14.39 16.87 -3.00
N MET A 10 -13.79 15.70 -3.07
CA MET A 10 -14.16 14.60 -3.98
C MET A 10 -14.60 13.39 -3.17
N GLY A 11 -15.91 13.21 -3.01
CA GLY A 11 -16.48 12.14 -2.19
C GLY A 11 -16.04 12.19 -0.71
N ALA A 12 -15.71 13.38 -0.21
CA ALA A 12 -15.31 13.63 1.17
C ALA A 12 -16.30 14.59 1.84
N ASN A 13 -17.09 14.10 2.80
CA ASN A 13 -18.03 14.93 3.54
C ASN A 13 -17.39 15.51 4.81
N ILE A 14 -16.52 16.51 4.64
CA ILE A 14 -15.60 17.03 5.67
C ILE A 14 -16.36 17.53 6.90
N GLY A 15 -17.50 18.18 6.73
CA GLY A 15 -18.32 18.69 7.84
C GLY A 15 -18.90 17.60 8.77
N MET A 16 -18.96 16.34 8.30
CA MET A 16 -19.48 15.20 9.06
C MET A 16 -18.37 14.26 9.53
N THR A 17 -17.36 14.07 8.68
CA THR A 17 -16.37 12.99 8.84
C THR A 17 -14.99 13.50 9.27
N ARG A 18 -14.77 14.82 9.22
CA ARG A 18 -13.55 15.53 9.67
C ARG A 18 -13.95 16.81 10.39
N THR A 19 -14.95 16.71 11.25
CA THR A 19 -15.52 17.85 12.00
C THR A 19 -14.46 18.69 12.71
N PRO A 20 -13.46 18.11 13.41
CA PRO A 20 -12.45 18.89 14.12
C PRO A 20 -11.59 19.78 13.20
N ASP A 21 -11.41 19.39 11.94
CA ASP A 21 -10.50 20.05 10.98
C ASP A 21 -11.25 20.89 9.93
N CYS A 22 -12.57 20.80 9.90
CA CYS A 22 -13.42 21.47 8.91
C CYS A 22 -13.21 23.01 8.89
N HIS A 23 -12.85 23.60 10.04
CA HIS A 23 -12.56 25.03 10.13
C HIS A 23 -11.43 25.47 9.18
N PHE A 24 -10.40 24.65 8.94
CA PHE A 24 -9.31 25.00 8.02
C PHE A 24 -9.79 25.18 6.58
N LEU A 25 -10.82 24.46 6.17
CA LEU A 25 -11.43 24.62 4.84
C LEU A 25 -12.23 25.93 4.77
N ALA A 26 -13.01 26.25 5.81
CA ALA A 26 -13.75 27.52 5.87
C ALA A 26 -12.79 28.73 5.92
N GLU A 27 -11.75 28.67 6.73
CA GLU A 27 -10.73 29.71 6.86
C GLU A 27 -9.90 29.87 5.59
N ALA A 28 -9.59 28.79 4.87
CA ALA A 28 -8.94 28.87 3.56
C ALA A 28 -9.76 29.71 2.57
N ARG A 29 -11.09 29.56 2.56
CA ARG A 29 -11.96 30.35 1.69
C ARG A 29 -11.91 31.84 2.01
N HIS A 30 -11.88 32.20 3.30
CA HIS A 30 -11.64 33.60 3.69
C HIS A 30 -10.25 34.11 3.27
N ASN A 31 -9.27 33.21 3.09
CA ASN A 31 -7.95 33.47 2.53
C ASN A 31 -7.91 33.40 0.97
N GLY A 32 -9.08 33.51 0.31
CA GLY A 32 -9.21 33.59 -1.14
C GLY A 32 -9.12 32.25 -1.88
N THR A 33 -9.19 31.12 -1.18
CA THR A 33 -9.18 29.78 -1.78
C THR A 33 -10.56 29.46 -2.37
N LYS A 34 -10.61 29.08 -3.65
CA LYS A 34 -11.86 28.58 -4.26
C LYS A 34 -12.11 27.11 -3.88
N LEU A 35 -13.35 26.76 -3.57
CA LEU A 35 -13.78 25.40 -3.20
C LEU A 35 -14.81 24.84 -4.19
N TRP A 36 -14.44 23.73 -4.82
CA TRP A 36 -15.35 22.90 -5.60
C TRP A 36 -15.71 21.64 -4.82
N VAL A 37 -16.99 21.24 -4.82
CA VAL A 37 -17.46 20.02 -4.15
C VAL A 37 -18.09 19.08 -5.16
N PHE A 38 -17.59 17.85 -5.19
CA PHE A 38 -18.06 16.74 -6.01
C PHE A 38 -18.76 15.74 -5.08
N SER A 39 -20.08 15.69 -5.18
CA SER A 39 -20.96 14.83 -4.37
C SER A 39 -22.28 14.65 -5.13
N PRO A 40 -22.78 13.43 -5.34
CA PRO A 40 -24.05 13.20 -6.04
C PRO A 40 -25.24 13.84 -5.30
N ASP A 41 -25.18 13.88 -3.98
CA ASP A 41 -26.12 14.54 -3.08
C ASP A 41 -25.62 15.94 -2.67
N PHE A 42 -26.55 16.81 -2.23
CA PHE A 42 -26.19 18.09 -1.62
C PHE A 42 -25.67 17.89 -0.18
N SER A 43 -24.45 17.37 -0.08
CA SER A 43 -23.82 16.98 1.18
C SER A 43 -23.50 18.19 2.07
N MET A 44 -23.19 17.96 3.36
CA MET A 44 -22.93 19.06 4.31
C MET A 44 -21.80 19.99 3.88
N VAL A 45 -20.77 19.48 3.19
CA VAL A 45 -19.69 20.31 2.66
C VAL A 45 -20.12 21.13 1.44
N ALA A 46 -21.09 20.66 0.64
CA ALA A 46 -21.60 21.36 -0.54
C ALA A 46 -22.24 22.71 -0.19
N LYS A 47 -22.84 22.82 1.01
CA LYS A 47 -23.38 24.10 1.55
C LYS A 47 -22.36 25.23 1.57
N TYR A 48 -21.07 24.90 1.69
CA TYR A 48 -19.98 25.88 1.78
C TYR A 48 -19.16 25.97 0.49
N ALA A 49 -19.55 25.27 -0.58
CA ALA A 49 -18.85 25.30 -1.84
C ALA A 49 -19.06 26.63 -2.58
N ASP A 50 -18.08 27.03 -3.38
CA ASP A 50 -18.29 28.06 -4.39
C ASP A 50 -18.95 27.45 -5.64
N GLU A 51 -18.68 26.17 -5.90
CA GLU A 51 -19.30 25.39 -6.97
C GLU A 51 -19.62 23.96 -6.46
N TRP A 52 -20.86 23.51 -6.64
CA TRP A 52 -21.26 22.13 -6.37
C TRP A 52 -21.50 21.40 -7.69
N VAL A 53 -20.84 20.25 -7.84
CA VAL A 53 -20.95 19.37 -9.00
C VAL A 53 -21.59 18.06 -8.56
N ALA A 54 -22.83 17.85 -8.97
CA ALA A 54 -23.63 16.67 -8.67
C ALA A 54 -23.30 15.49 -9.61
N VAL A 55 -22.04 15.08 -9.67
CA VAL A 55 -21.61 13.96 -10.52
C VAL A 55 -22.36 12.69 -10.13
N ASN A 56 -22.82 11.92 -11.13
CA ASN A 56 -23.40 10.60 -10.91
C ASN A 56 -22.47 9.72 -10.05
N ALA A 57 -23.03 9.06 -9.04
CA ALA A 57 -22.25 8.29 -8.07
C ALA A 57 -21.40 7.21 -8.77
N GLY A 58 -20.09 7.20 -8.52
CA GLY A 58 -19.15 6.26 -9.12
C GLY A 58 -18.61 6.67 -10.50
N GLN A 59 -19.08 7.80 -11.05
CA GLN A 59 -18.69 8.31 -12.38
C GLN A 59 -17.68 9.47 -12.33
N ASP A 60 -17.13 9.80 -11.15
CA ASP A 60 -16.08 10.82 -10.99
C ASP A 60 -14.83 10.54 -11.84
N GLY A 61 -14.57 9.27 -12.14
CA GLY A 61 -13.49 8.87 -13.05
C GLY A 61 -13.66 9.53 -14.43
N ALA A 62 -14.86 9.50 -15.01
CA ALA A 62 -15.14 10.09 -16.32
C ALA A 62 -14.88 11.61 -16.33
N TRP A 63 -15.31 12.31 -15.27
CA TRP A 63 -15.03 13.74 -15.08
C TRP A 63 -13.54 14.04 -15.13
N TRP A 64 -12.76 13.39 -14.26
CA TRP A 64 -11.34 13.67 -14.16
C TRP A 64 -10.56 13.22 -15.40
N MET A 65 -11.01 12.17 -16.09
CA MET A 65 -10.40 11.78 -17.36
C MET A 65 -10.56 12.88 -18.42
N ALA A 66 -11.73 13.50 -18.52
CA ALA A 66 -11.96 14.61 -19.44
C ALA A 66 -11.29 15.93 -19.01
N VAL A 67 -11.18 16.18 -17.70
CA VAL A 67 -10.33 17.28 -17.21
C VAL A 67 -8.89 17.10 -17.68
N ASN A 68 -8.32 15.90 -17.55
CA ASN A 68 -6.96 15.61 -18.00
C ASN A 68 -6.78 15.79 -19.51
N HIS A 69 -7.78 15.46 -20.33
CA HIS A 69 -7.75 15.76 -21.77
C HIS A 69 -7.58 17.27 -22.02
N VAL A 70 -8.35 18.13 -21.34
CA VAL A 70 -8.24 19.59 -21.46
C VAL A 70 -6.87 20.09 -20.97
N LEU A 71 -6.41 19.60 -19.81
CA LEU A 71 -5.12 19.97 -19.24
C LEU A 71 -3.96 19.65 -20.18
N LEU A 72 -3.95 18.43 -20.72
CA LEU A 72 -2.90 17.98 -21.62
C LEU A 72 -2.93 18.73 -22.97
N LYS A 73 -4.12 18.95 -23.53
CA LYS A 73 -4.26 19.70 -24.79
C LYS A 73 -3.82 21.15 -24.64
N GLU A 74 -4.45 21.92 -23.74
CA GLU A 74 -4.25 23.37 -23.68
C GLU A 74 -2.90 23.73 -23.03
N TYR A 75 -2.49 23.04 -21.97
CA TYR A 75 -1.37 23.47 -21.12
C TYR A 75 -0.08 22.68 -21.37
N HIS A 76 -0.15 21.43 -21.84
CA HIS A 76 1.04 20.62 -22.15
C HIS A 76 1.39 20.63 -23.63
N HIS A 77 0.41 20.61 -24.54
CA HIS A 77 0.67 20.59 -25.98
C HIS A 77 0.63 21.98 -26.64
N GLU A 78 -0.48 22.71 -26.52
CA GLU A 78 -0.68 23.98 -27.24
C GLU A 78 0.14 25.12 -26.61
N ARG A 79 -0.01 25.38 -25.30
CA ARG A 79 0.71 26.46 -24.60
C ARG A 79 2.08 26.05 -24.06
N ARG A 80 2.29 24.77 -23.74
CA ARG A 80 3.54 24.21 -23.18
C ARG A 80 4.01 24.96 -21.91
N VAL A 81 3.19 24.97 -20.85
CA VAL A 81 3.49 25.68 -19.59
C VAL A 81 4.80 25.16 -18.96
N PRO A 82 5.84 26.01 -18.78
CA PRO A 82 7.16 25.55 -18.36
C PRO A 82 7.17 24.84 -17.00
N TYR A 83 6.45 25.38 -16.00
CA TYR A 83 6.40 24.77 -14.67
C TYR A 83 5.87 23.33 -14.71
N PHE A 84 4.83 23.09 -15.50
CA PHE A 84 4.21 21.77 -15.63
C PHE A 84 5.14 20.77 -16.32
N LEU A 85 5.74 21.16 -17.45
CA LEU A 85 6.65 20.28 -18.19
C LEU A 85 7.90 19.94 -17.39
N GLU A 86 8.50 20.90 -16.67
CA GLU A 86 9.67 20.66 -15.84
C GLU A 86 9.34 19.78 -14.62
N TYR A 87 8.18 19.97 -14.02
CA TYR A 87 7.69 19.07 -12.96
C TYR A 87 7.54 17.63 -13.50
N THR A 88 6.85 17.47 -14.64
CA THR A 88 6.58 16.17 -15.26
C THR A 88 7.88 15.45 -15.65
N LYS A 89 8.88 16.14 -16.19
CA LYS A 89 10.19 15.53 -16.50
C LYS A 89 10.91 14.97 -15.27
N LYS A 90 10.77 15.63 -14.13
CA LYS A 90 11.62 15.36 -12.96
C LYS A 90 10.98 14.41 -11.95
N TYR A 91 9.66 14.47 -11.80
CA TYR A 91 8.96 13.83 -10.69
C TYR A 91 7.94 12.77 -11.10
N THR A 92 7.84 12.45 -12.39
CA THR A 92 6.97 11.37 -12.88
C THR A 92 7.74 10.41 -13.79
N ASP A 93 7.09 9.31 -14.14
CA ASP A 93 7.58 8.33 -15.10
C ASP A 93 7.32 8.72 -16.56
N ALA A 94 6.79 9.93 -16.82
CA ALA A 94 6.37 10.38 -18.15
C ALA A 94 7.49 10.31 -19.20
N SER A 95 8.75 10.56 -18.83
CA SER A 95 9.90 10.48 -19.74
C SER A 95 10.47 9.07 -19.93
N PHE A 96 9.94 8.07 -19.21
CA PHE A 96 10.43 6.71 -19.30
C PHE A 96 9.97 6.05 -20.59
N LEU A 97 10.83 5.18 -21.11
CA LEU A 97 10.60 4.47 -22.36
C LEU A 97 9.77 3.21 -22.12
N VAL A 98 8.77 2.99 -22.97
CA VAL A 98 7.92 1.79 -23.01
C VAL A 98 8.19 1.07 -24.33
N GLU A 99 8.44 -0.23 -24.27
CA GLU A 99 8.51 -1.07 -25.47
C GLU A 99 7.11 -1.26 -26.07
N ILE A 100 6.94 -1.04 -27.37
CA ILE A 100 5.69 -1.32 -28.08
C ILE A 100 5.68 -2.79 -28.49
N ARG A 101 4.74 -3.56 -27.95
CA ARG A 101 4.57 -4.99 -28.25
C ARG A 101 3.62 -5.16 -29.43
N LYS A 102 4.03 -5.96 -30.40
CA LYS A 102 3.13 -6.49 -31.44
C LYS A 102 2.52 -7.80 -30.95
N THR A 103 1.19 -7.89 -30.93
CA THR A 103 0.46 -9.12 -30.63
C THR A 103 0.51 -10.08 -31.83
N GLU A 104 0.13 -11.35 -31.62
CA GLU A 104 0.18 -12.38 -32.68
C GLU A 104 -0.70 -12.03 -33.89
N ASP A 105 -1.79 -11.30 -33.68
CA ASP A 105 -2.69 -10.78 -34.71
C ASP A 105 -2.26 -9.42 -35.29
N GLY A 106 -1.05 -8.95 -34.96
CA GLY A 106 -0.43 -7.77 -35.56
C GLY A 106 -0.81 -6.42 -34.95
N ARG A 107 -1.58 -6.39 -33.86
CA ARG A 107 -1.93 -5.15 -33.15
C ARG A 107 -0.76 -4.65 -32.31
N CYS A 108 -0.57 -3.33 -32.24
CA CYS A 108 0.45 -2.73 -31.38
C CYS A 108 -0.17 -2.33 -30.03
N ARG A 109 0.43 -2.75 -28.92
CA ARG A 109 0.00 -2.39 -27.56
C ARG A 109 1.18 -1.92 -26.72
N PRO A 110 0.96 -1.05 -25.71
CA PRO A 110 2.00 -0.71 -24.76
C PRO A 110 2.48 -1.96 -24.01
N GLY A 111 3.79 -2.20 -23.99
CA GLY A 111 4.45 -3.28 -23.26
C GLY A 111 4.97 -2.83 -21.90
N GLN A 112 6.10 -3.40 -21.49
CA GLN A 112 6.80 -3.02 -20.25
C GLN A 112 7.66 -1.76 -20.47
N LEU A 113 8.03 -1.09 -19.37
CA LEU A 113 9.10 -0.11 -19.40
C LEU A 113 10.39 -0.77 -19.90
N LEU A 114 11.11 -0.09 -20.80
CA LEU A 114 12.40 -0.54 -21.32
C LEU A 114 13.39 -0.61 -20.16
N ARG A 115 13.88 -1.82 -19.89
CA ARG A 115 14.81 -2.11 -18.80
C ARG A 115 16.25 -1.90 -19.26
N ALA A 116 17.12 -1.43 -18.37
CA ALA A 116 18.52 -1.17 -18.65
C ALA A 116 19.23 -2.43 -19.16
N GLY A 117 18.89 -3.60 -18.61
CA GLY A 117 19.48 -4.88 -19.02
C GLY A 117 19.25 -5.28 -20.47
N ARG A 118 18.30 -4.63 -21.16
CA ARG A 118 18.03 -4.81 -22.59
C ARG A 118 19.10 -4.15 -23.47
N LEU A 119 19.90 -3.21 -22.98
CA LEU A 119 20.91 -2.49 -23.78
C LEU A 119 22.33 -2.91 -23.42
N GLU A 120 23.18 -3.08 -24.43
CA GLU A 120 24.59 -3.53 -24.28
C GLU A 120 25.35 -2.67 -23.25
N ASN A 121 25.17 -1.35 -23.31
CA ASN A 121 25.81 -0.39 -22.39
C ASN A 121 25.49 -0.64 -20.90
N TYR A 122 24.36 -1.27 -20.57
CA TYR A 122 23.94 -1.52 -19.20
C TYR A 122 23.70 -3.01 -18.90
N ALA A 123 24.06 -3.91 -19.82
CA ALA A 123 23.81 -5.34 -19.71
C ALA A 123 24.53 -6.01 -18.51
N ASN A 124 25.59 -5.38 -17.99
CA ASN A 124 26.36 -5.85 -16.83
C ASN A 124 26.05 -5.09 -15.53
N GLU A 125 25.09 -4.16 -15.55
CA GLU A 125 24.69 -3.44 -14.35
C GLU A 125 23.99 -4.36 -13.35
N GLU A 126 24.27 -4.16 -12.07
CA GLU A 126 23.55 -4.84 -10.99
C GLU A 126 22.06 -4.48 -11.03
N ASN A 127 21.17 -5.45 -10.76
CA ASN A 127 19.72 -5.25 -10.76
C ASN A 127 19.20 -4.54 -12.03
N LYS A 128 19.86 -4.75 -13.17
CA LYS A 128 19.58 -4.09 -14.46
C LYS A 128 18.12 -4.19 -14.93
N ASP A 129 17.42 -5.24 -14.53
CA ASP A 129 16.00 -5.43 -14.88
C ASP A 129 15.07 -4.51 -14.07
N TRP A 130 15.56 -3.89 -12.99
CA TRP A 130 14.83 -2.97 -12.13
C TRP A 130 15.38 -1.54 -12.23
N LYS A 131 16.11 -1.28 -13.31
CA LYS A 131 16.57 0.03 -13.75
C LYS A 131 15.98 0.27 -15.12
N PHE A 132 15.39 1.43 -15.32
CA PHE A 132 14.64 1.74 -16.53
C PHE A 132 15.33 2.86 -17.28
N LEU A 133 14.88 3.13 -18.51
CA LEU A 133 15.56 4.05 -19.41
C LEU A 133 14.69 5.25 -19.78
N ILE A 134 15.32 6.40 -19.92
CA ILE A 134 14.75 7.64 -20.45
C ILE A 134 15.56 8.06 -21.69
N TRP A 135 14.94 8.78 -22.63
CA TRP A 135 15.68 9.33 -23.76
C TRP A 135 16.40 10.62 -23.35
N ASP A 136 17.71 10.67 -23.56
CA ASP A 136 18.54 11.86 -23.34
C ASP A 136 18.63 12.68 -24.62
N ALA A 137 18.09 13.90 -24.61
CA ALA A 137 18.11 14.79 -25.77
C ALA A 137 19.54 15.19 -26.17
N ALA A 138 20.43 15.40 -25.19
CA ALA A 138 21.79 15.88 -25.43
C ALA A 138 22.66 14.84 -26.17
N SER A 139 22.60 13.57 -25.75
CA SER A 139 23.36 12.48 -26.41
C SER A 139 22.55 11.70 -27.45
N ASN A 140 21.28 12.04 -27.65
CA ASN A 140 20.32 11.40 -28.56
C ASN A 140 20.33 9.86 -28.44
N ARG A 141 20.29 9.35 -27.21
CA ARG A 141 20.22 7.91 -26.92
C ARG A 141 19.52 7.65 -25.58
N PRO A 142 19.08 6.40 -25.32
CA PRO A 142 18.62 6.02 -23.99
C PRO A 142 19.74 6.15 -22.94
N LYS A 143 19.37 6.65 -21.76
CA LYS A 143 20.18 6.70 -20.55
C LYS A 143 19.41 6.15 -19.34
N MET A 144 20.15 5.66 -18.35
CA MET A 144 19.60 5.02 -17.15
C MET A 144 19.65 6.01 -15.98
N PRO A 145 18.57 6.75 -15.66
CA PRO A 145 18.60 7.71 -14.58
C PRO A 145 18.76 7.01 -13.22
N MET A 146 19.38 7.70 -12.27
CA MET A 146 19.36 7.32 -10.85
C MET A 146 17.92 7.22 -10.30
N GLY A 147 17.73 6.52 -9.17
CA GLY A 147 16.47 6.54 -8.41
C GLY A 147 15.50 5.37 -8.59
N SER A 148 15.64 4.54 -9.62
CA SER A 148 14.79 3.33 -9.75
C SER A 148 15.04 2.31 -8.63
N SER A 149 14.09 1.38 -8.41
CA SER A 149 14.16 0.38 -7.34
C SER A 149 15.42 -0.49 -7.39
N GLY A 150 15.98 -0.75 -8.58
CA GLY A 150 17.24 -1.47 -8.73
C GLY A 150 18.45 -0.80 -8.05
N PHE A 151 18.45 0.53 -7.89
CA PHE A 151 19.50 1.25 -7.13
C PHE A 151 19.29 1.18 -5.62
N ARG A 152 18.06 0.96 -5.15
CA ARG A 152 17.74 0.92 -3.72
C ARG A 152 18.40 -0.26 -3.00
N TRP A 153 18.47 -1.41 -3.68
CA TRP A 153 18.95 -2.68 -3.12
C TRP A 153 20.23 -3.19 -3.78
N GLY A 154 20.91 -2.34 -4.55
CA GLY A 154 22.23 -2.68 -5.09
C GLY A 154 23.32 -2.67 -4.01
N LYS A 155 24.41 -3.39 -4.24
CA LYS A 155 25.63 -3.34 -3.41
C LYS A 155 26.25 -1.95 -3.38
N THR A 156 26.09 -1.18 -4.46
CA THR A 156 26.56 0.20 -4.53
C THR A 156 25.46 1.15 -4.06
N SER A 157 25.66 1.73 -2.87
CA SER A 157 24.77 2.73 -2.29
C SER A 157 24.94 4.12 -2.93
N GLY A 158 24.02 5.05 -2.64
CA GLY A 158 24.16 6.47 -2.94
C GLY A 158 23.59 6.92 -4.28
N LYS A 159 22.88 6.04 -4.99
CA LYS A 159 22.29 6.31 -6.32
C LYS A 159 20.76 6.22 -6.33
N TRP A 160 20.13 6.02 -5.17
CA TRP A 160 18.68 5.99 -5.07
C TRP A 160 18.14 7.39 -4.75
N ASN A 161 18.15 8.27 -5.76
CA ASN A 161 17.71 9.66 -5.67
C ASN A 161 17.16 10.14 -7.02
N LEU A 162 16.48 11.30 -7.01
CA LEU A 162 15.85 11.89 -8.21
C LEU A 162 16.76 12.89 -8.96
N LEU A 163 18.09 12.79 -8.82
CA LEU A 163 18.99 13.58 -9.66
C LEU A 163 18.97 13.02 -11.08
N LEU A 164 18.80 13.90 -12.07
CA LEU A 164 18.83 13.55 -13.51
C LEU A 164 20.28 13.34 -13.97
N LYS A 165 20.88 12.24 -13.49
CA LYS A 165 22.20 11.77 -13.83
C LYS A 165 22.14 10.30 -14.22
N ASP A 166 22.99 9.91 -15.16
CA ASP A 166 23.13 8.51 -15.54
C ASP A 166 23.73 7.72 -14.37
N GLY A 167 23.07 6.64 -13.99
CA GLY A 167 23.46 5.80 -12.87
C GLY A 167 24.78 5.05 -13.09
N LYS A 168 25.27 4.93 -14.32
CA LYS A 168 26.56 4.32 -14.65
C LYS A 168 27.71 5.31 -14.56
N ASP A 169 27.65 6.41 -15.33
CA ASP A 169 28.76 7.34 -15.51
C ASP A 169 28.60 8.70 -14.81
N GLY A 170 27.42 8.99 -14.25
CA GLY A 170 27.13 10.24 -13.55
C GLY A 170 26.94 11.46 -14.45
N SER A 171 26.96 11.28 -15.78
CA SER A 171 26.70 12.36 -16.74
C SER A 171 25.28 12.91 -16.57
N PRO A 172 25.05 14.22 -16.80
CA PRO A 172 23.71 14.78 -16.75
C PRO A 172 22.82 14.14 -17.82
N ILE A 173 21.52 14.10 -17.52
CA ILE A 173 20.48 13.68 -18.46
C ILE A 173 19.52 14.86 -18.69
N GLU A 174 19.20 15.11 -19.95
CA GLU A 174 18.16 16.03 -20.41
C GLU A 174 16.97 15.21 -20.93
N PRO A 175 15.95 14.93 -20.09
CA PRO A 175 14.87 14.03 -20.47
C PRO A 175 14.02 14.61 -21.60
N GLU A 176 13.85 13.84 -22.68
CA GLU A 176 12.88 14.11 -23.73
C GLU A 176 11.52 13.54 -23.33
N LEU A 177 10.50 14.40 -23.18
CA LEU A 177 9.14 13.95 -22.86
C LEU A 177 8.43 13.32 -24.06
N SER A 178 8.70 13.77 -25.28
CA SER A 178 7.90 13.34 -26.43
C SER A 178 8.76 13.20 -27.68
N PHE A 179 8.47 12.16 -28.46
CA PHE A 179 9.08 11.92 -29.77
C PHE A 179 8.32 12.58 -30.92
N LEU A 180 7.29 13.39 -30.65
CA LEU A 180 6.46 14.02 -31.68
C LEU A 180 7.29 14.76 -32.76
N GLU A 181 8.26 15.56 -32.34
CA GLU A 181 9.11 16.35 -33.25
C GLU A 181 10.22 15.52 -33.90
N ARG A 182 10.64 14.43 -33.26
CA ARG A 182 11.76 13.57 -33.67
C ARG A 182 11.44 12.11 -33.35
N HIS A 183 10.96 11.40 -34.37
CA HIS A 183 10.65 9.97 -34.32
C HIS A 183 11.11 9.28 -35.61
N ASP A 184 11.21 7.95 -35.54
CA ASP A 184 11.53 7.14 -36.72
C ASP A 184 10.26 6.70 -37.46
N ASP A 185 9.16 6.52 -36.73
CA ASP A 185 7.88 6.05 -37.27
C ASP A 185 6.69 6.45 -36.38
N VAL A 186 5.47 6.22 -36.87
CA VAL A 186 4.23 6.36 -36.10
C VAL A 186 3.47 5.04 -36.12
N GLU A 187 3.30 4.42 -34.96
CA GLU A 187 2.61 3.15 -34.81
C GLU A 187 1.17 3.36 -34.31
N PHE A 188 0.22 2.58 -34.84
CA PHE A 188 -1.17 2.58 -34.37
C PHE A 188 -1.29 1.73 -33.10
N VAL A 189 -1.21 2.40 -31.94
CA VAL A 189 -1.27 1.74 -30.64
C VAL A 189 -2.72 1.64 -30.18
N GLU A 190 -3.11 0.46 -29.71
CA GLU A 190 -4.44 0.14 -29.20
C GLU A 190 -4.57 0.43 -27.70
N PHE A 191 -5.67 1.07 -27.32
CA PHE A 191 -6.03 1.42 -25.95
C PHE A 191 -7.44 0.94 -25.64
N ASP A 192 -7.64 0.34 -24.47
CA ASP A 192 -8.93 -0.24 -24.07
C ASP A 192 -9.93 0.86 -23.68
N ASP A 193 -11.17 0.71 -24.17
CA ASP A 193 -12.34 1.49 -23.74
C ASP A 193 -13.29 0.56 -22.96
N PHE A 194 -13.15 0.56 -21.64
CA PHE A 194 -13.99 -0.22 -20.75
C PHE A 194 -15.43 0.29 -20.67
N GLY A 195 -15.68 1.56 -21.00
CA GLY A 195 -17.02 2.16 -20.96
C GLY A 195 -17.92 1.61 -22.08
N ALA A 196 -17.33 1.37 -23.26
CA ALA A 196 -18.01 0.75 -24.39
C ALA A 196 -17.72 -0.75 -24.56
N GLY A 197 -16.75 -1.30 -23.82
CA GLY A 197 -16.28 -2.69 -24.01
C GLY A 197 -15.51 -2.90 -25.32
N THR A 198 -14.89 -1.84 -25.83
CA THR A 198 -14.19 -1.80 -27.12
C THR A 198 -12.73 -1.39 -26.93
N ALA A 199 -12.04 -1.04 -28.03
CA ALA A 199 -10.72 -0.44 -28.01
C ALA A 199 -10.61 0.63 -29.10
N VAL A 200 -9.72 1.60 -28.90
CA VAL A 200 -9.41 2.67 -29.86
C VAL A 200 -7.95 2.60 -30.28
N GLN A 201 -7.67 2.88 -31.56
CA GLN A 201 -6.32 2.91 -32.10
C GLN A 201 -5.89 4.35 -32.42
N ARG A 202 -4.75 4.75 -31.89
CA ARG A 202 -4.20 6.11 -32.04
C ARG A 202 -2.74 6.04 -32.43
N GLY A 203 -2.34 6.88 -33.38
CA GLY A 203 -0.95 6.99 -33.82
C GLY A 203 -0.07 7.52 -32.69
N VAL A 204 1.02 6.82 -32.40
CA VAL A 204 2.00 7.16 -31.35
C VAL A 204 3.39 7.25 -32.00
N PRO A 205 4.15 8.33 -31.76
CA PRO A 205 5.50 8.45 -32.32
C PRO A 205 6.44 7.48 -31.60
N VAL A 206 7.21 6.73 -32.38
CA VAL A 206 8.13 5.71 -31.87
C VAL A 206 9.55 5.92 -32.39
N ARG A 207 10.52 5.40 -31.64
CA ARG A 207 11.91 5.29 -32.04
C ARG A 207 12.37 3.83 -32.00
N ARG A 208 13.37 3.51 -32.80
CA ARG A 208 14.04 2.21 -32.85
C ARG A 208 15.22 2.20 -31.90
N VAL A 209 15.29 1.16 -31.09
CA VAL A 209 16.41 0.92 -30.18
C VAL A 209 16.93 -0.49 -30.40
N ARG A 210 18.24 -0.59 -30.65
CA ARG A 210 18.92 -1.87 -30.75
C ARG A 210 19.22 -2.41 -29.34
N THR A 211 18.79 -3.63 -29.09
CA THR A 211 19.00 -4.34 -27.82
C THR A 211 20.32 -5.10 -27.80
N ALA A 212 20.71 -5.60 -26.63
CA ALA A 212 21.98 -6.28 -26.39
C ALA A 212 22.12 -7.61 -27.15
N ASP A 213 21.00 -8.27 -27.48
CA ASP A 213 20.92 -9.46 -28.33
C ASP A 213 20.88 -9.12 -29.83
N GLY A 214 20.89 -7.84 -30.19
CA GLY A 214 20.94 -7.35 -31.56
C GLY A 214 19.58 -7.19 -32.23
N GLU A 215 18.47 -7.47 -31.53
CA GLU A 215 17.11 -7.16 -31.99
C GLU A 215 16.92 -5.63 -32.07
N GLU A 216 16.01 -5.18 -32.93
CA GLU A 216 15.55 -3.80 -32.97
C GLU A 216 14.13 -3.74 -32.45
N VAL A 217 13.91 -2.99 -31.37
CA VAL A 217 12.58 -2.79 -30.77
C VAL A 217 12.10 -1.36 -30.93
N LEU A 218 10.78 -1.23 -31.00
CA LEU A 218 10.10 0.06 -31.01
C LEU A 218 9.84 0.52 -29.58
N VAL A 219 10.18 1.76 -29.30
CA VAL A 219 9.93 2.40 -28.01
C VAL A 219 9.23 3.73 -28.18
N THR A 220 8.42 4.09 -27.21
CA THR A 220 7.84 5.43 -27.05
C THR A 220 8.00 5.89 -25.60
N THR A 221 7.59 7.12 -25.29
CA THR A 221 7.56 7.63 -23.92
C THR A 221 6.22 7.33 -23.25
N VAL A 222 6.20 7.18 -21.92
CA VAL A 222 4.94 7.14 -21.15
C VAL A 222 4.09 8.38 -21.42
N TYR A 223 4.70 9.55 -21.59
CA TYR A 223 4.03 10.81 -21.91
C TYR A 223 3.29 10.75 -23.27
N ASP A 224 3.91 10.22 -24.32
CA ASP A 224 3.26 10.05 -25.61
C ASP A 224 2.09 9.07 -25.55
N LEU A 225 2.22 8.00 -24.75
CA LEU A 225 1.12 7.09 -24.46
C LEU A 225 -0.01 7.75 -23.67
N LEU A 226 0.30 8.63 -22.71
CA LEU A 226 -0.71 9.39 -21.97
C LEU A 226 -1.45 10.37 -22.90
N MET A 227 -0.73 11.10 -23.76
CA MET A 227 -1.33 11.96 -24.78
C MET A 227 -2.27 11.18 -25.69
N ALA A 228 -1.87 9.99 -26.12
CA ALA A 228 -2.70 9.10 -26.93
C ALA A 228 -3.89 8.54 -26.13
N GLN A 229 -3.70 8.02 -24.92
CA GLN A 229 -4.77 7.51 -24.04
C GLN A 229 -5.85 8.56 -23.81
N TYR A 230 -5.46 9.80 -23.52
CA TYR A 230 -6.38 10.91 -23.30
C TYR A 230 -6.96 11.52 -24.58
N GLY A 231 -6.57 11.05 -25.76
CA GLY A 231 -7.12 11.52 -27.03
C GLY A 231 -6.68 12.94 -27.38
N VAL A 232 -5.47 13.35 -27.00
CA VAL A 232 -4.95 14.68 -27.36
C VAL A 232 -4.42 14.65 -28.78
N ALA A 233 -5.15 15.28 -29.70
CA ALA A 233 -4.74 15.41 -31.10
C ALA A 233 -3.48 16.30 -31.21
N ARG A 234 -2.42 15.76 -31.82
CA ARG A 234 -1.12 16.44 -32.01
C ARG A 234 -0.63 16.41 -33.46
N GLY A 235 -1.55 16.24 -34.41
CA GLY A 235 -1.24 16.05 -35.84
C GLY A 235 -0.85 14.62 -36.23
N LEU A 236 -1.16 13.64 -35.38
CA LEU A 236 -0.93 12.21 -35.64
C LEU A 236 -2.22 11.53 -36.11
N PRO A 237 -2.15 10.47 -36.95
CA PRO A 237 -3.31 9.75 -37.45
C PRO A 237 -3.99 8.88 -36.37
N GLY A 238 -5.19 8.39 -36.66
CA GLY A 238 -5.96 7.49 -35.79
C GLY A 238 -7.17 8.15 -35.14
N ALA A 239 -7.78 7.46 -34.18
CA ALA A 239 -9.04 7.85 -33.53
C ALA A 239 -8.85 8.97 -32.48
N TYR A 240 -8.30 10.11 -32.91
CA TYR A 240 -8.22 11.32 -32.12
C TYR A 240 -9.50 12.17 -32.32
N PRO A 241 -10.09 12.74 -31.25
CA PRO A 241 -11.23 13.63 -31.38
C PRO A 241 -10.88 14.91 -32.14
N ASP A 242 -11.80 15.35 -33.00
CA ASP A 242 -11.67 16.63 -33.71
C ASP A 242 -11.87 17.84 -32.78
N SER A 243 -12.69 17.69 -31.74
CA SER A 243 -13.04 18.77 -30.82
C SER A 243 -13.47 18.24 -29.45
N TYR A 244 -13.70 19.17 -28.51
CA TYR A 244 -14.30 18.83 -27.22
C TYR A 244 -15.76 18.37 -27.32
N ASP A 245 -16.41 18.60 -28.46
CA ASP A 245 -17.81 18.25 -28.71
C ASP A 245 -18.02 16.84 -29.26
N ASP A 246 -16.94 16.10 -29.51
CA ASP A 246 -17.02 14.72 -29.96
C ASP A 246 -17.49 13.81 -28.83
N GLU A 247 -18.73 13.36 -28.93
CA GLU A 247 -19.42 12.54 -27.93
C GLU A 247 -18.97 11.08 -27.91
N GLU A 248 -18.41 10.57 -29.01
CA GLU A 248 -18.03 9.17 -29.16
C GLU A 248 -16.56 8.93 -28.83
N ALA A 249 -15.72 9.98 -28.87
CA ALA A 249 -14.32 9.87 -28.50
C ALA A 249 -14.13 9.81 -26.96
N PRO A 250 -13.51 8.75 -26.43
CA PRO A 250 -13.26 8.63 -24.99
C PRO A 250 -12.47 9.81 -24.44
N TYR A 251 -12.94 10.31 -23.29
CA TYR A 251 -12.33 11.37 -22.47
C TYR A 251 -12.43 12.79 -23.03
N THR A 252 -13.26 13.06 -24.03
CA THR A 252 -13.64 14.45 -24.34
C THR A 252 -14.60 15.02 -23.28
N PRO A 253 -14.73 16.34 -23.16
CA PRO A 253 -15.77 16.97 -22.35
C PRO A 253 -17.19 16.50 -22.68
N ALA A 254 -17.53 16.34 -23.97
CA ALA A 254 -18.83 15.83 -24.42
C ALA A 254 -19.07 14.36 -24.05
N TRP A 255 -18.06 13.50 -24.19
CA TRP A 255 -18.12 12.11 -23.72
C TRP A 255 -18.39 12.03 -22.22
N SER A 256 -17.72 12.88 -21.41
CA SER A 256 -17.90 12.89 -19.95
C SER A 256 -19.32 13.25 -19.53
N GLU A 257 -20.01 14.10 -20.28
CA GLU A 257 -21.40 14.53 -20.00
C GLU A 257 -22.35 13.34 -19.93
N LYS A 258 -22.18 12.34 -20.82
CA LYS A 258 -22.99 11.11 -20.88
C LYS A 258 -22.94 10.30 -19.57
N TYR A 259 -21.78 10.22 -18.94
CA TYR A 259 -21.57 9.44 -17.72
C TYR A 259 -21.84 10.24 -16.46
N THR A 260 -21.38 11.49 -16.43
CA THR A 260 -21.39 12.34 -15.23
C THR A 260 -22.70 13.08 -15.03
N GLY A 261 -23.44 13.36 -16.11
CA GLY A 261 -24.62 14.23 -16.11
C GLY A 261 -24.29 15.73 -16.02
N ILE A 262 -23.01 16.12 -16.12
CA ILE A 262 -22.57 17.51 -15.96
C ILE A 262 -22.16 18.10 -17.31
N GLY A 263 -22.70 19.28 -17.62
CA GLY A 263 -22.46 19.97 -18.89
C GLY A 263 -20.98 20.26 -19.15
N ARG A 264 -20.54 20.00 -20.39
CA ARG A 264 -19.14 20.15 -20.85
C ARG A 264 -18.51 21.53 -20.57
N ASP A 265 -19.29 22.61 -20.61
CA ASP A 265 -18.80 23.96 -20.32
C ASP A 265 -18.33 24.12 -18.87
N VAL A 266 -19.01 23.46 -17.92
CA VAL A 266 -18.64 23.47 -16.50
C VAL A 266 -17.30 22.75 -16.32
N LEU A 267 -17.11 21.63 -17.01
CA LEU A 267 -15.87 20.86 -17.01
C LEU A 267 -14.70 21.65 -17.58
N ILE A 268 -14.89 22.29 -18.74
CA ILE A 268 -13.85 23.10 -19.38
C ILE A 268 -13.48 24.30 -18.48
N ARG A 269 -14.47 24.98 -17.88
CA ARG A 269 -14.24 26.04 -16.90
C ARG A 269 -13.41 25.53 -15.72
N PHE A 270 -13.81 24.41 -15.13
CA PHE A 270 -13.09 23.79 -14.02
C PHE A 270 -11.63 23.50 -14.37
N ALA A 271 -11.38 22.82 -15.49
CA ALA A 271 -10.04 22.44 -15.92
C ALA A 271 -9.14 23.67 -16.11
N ARG A 272 -9.67 24.73 -16.73
CA ARG A 272 -8.94 25.99 -16.92
C ARG A 272 -8.68 26.73 -15.62
N GLU A 273 -9.64 26.80 -14.71
CA GLU A 273 -9.45 27.39 -13.38
C GLU A 273 -8.39 26.64 -12.57
N TRP A 274 -8.45 25.29 -12.60
CA TRP A 274 -7.50 24.42 -11.93
C TRP A 274 -6.08 24.62 -12.42
N ALA A 275 -5.88 24.56 -13.74
CA ALA A 275 -4.59 24.75 -14.37
C ALA A 275 -4.04 26.16 -14.12
N THR A 276 -4.86 27.19 -14.33
CA THR A 276 -4.47 28.58 -14.12
C THR A 276 -4.05 28.81 -12.67
N THR A 277 -4.81 28.30 -11.69
CA THR A 277 -4.44 28.41 -10.27
C THR A 277 -3.12 27.71 -9.99
N ALA A 278 -2.92 26.49 -10.50
CA ALA A 278 -1.67 25.76 -10.30
C ALA A 278 -0.48 26.49 -10.94
N GLU A 279 -0.62 27.00 -12.16
CA GLU A 279 0.40 27.76 -12.89
C GLU A 279 0.82 29.00 -12.10
N HIS A 280 -0.13 29.81 -11.63
CA HIS A 280 0.16 31.05 -10.90
C HIS A 280 0.74 30.83 -9.50
N THR A 281 0.52 29.66 -8.90
CA THR A 281 0.88 29.40 -7.50
C THR A 281 2.03 28.41 -7.33
N GLY A 282 2.51 27.82 -8.42
CA GLY A 282 3.45 26.70 -8.38
C GLY A 282 2.84 25.45 -7.77
N GLY A 283 1.61 25.11 -8.13
CA GLY A 283 0.97 23.83 -7.79
C GLY A 283 0.12 23.81 -6.52
N LYS A 284 -0.41 24.94 -6.03
CA LYS A 284 -1.22 24.98 -4.78
C LYS A 284 -2.69 24.59 -4.99
N CYS A 285 -2.92 23.46 -5.67
CA CYS A 285 -4.24 22.87 -5.85
C CYS A 285 -4.30 21.51 -5.13
N THR A 286 -5.34 21.30 -4.31
CA THR A 286 -5.49 20.09 -3.50
C THR A 286 -6.80 19.37 -3.80
N ILE A 287 -6.73 18.05 -3.95
CA ILE A 287 -7.91 17.17 -3.95
C ILE A 287 -8.02 16.53 -2.56
N LEU A 288 -9.13 16.81 -1.87
CA LEU A 288 -9.55 16.16 -0.64
C LEU A 288 -10.41 14.95 -1.02
N ILE A 289 -9.90 13.73 -0.86
CA ILE A 289 -10.58 12.51 -1.31
C ILE A 289 -10.96 11.60 -0.15
N GLY A 290 -12.19 11.08 -0.19
CA GLY A 290 -12.77 10.29 0.90
C GLY A 290 -13.38 8.96 0.47
N ALA A 291 -14.07 8.31 1.41
CA ALA A 291 -14.71 7.02 1.22
C ALA A 291 -15.81 7.02 0.12
N GLY A 292 -16.40 8.18 -0.19
CA GLY A 292 -17.36 8.32 -1.30
C GLY A 292 -16.75 7.93 -2.66
N ILE A 293 -15.42 7.97 -2.77
CA ILE A 293 -14.67 7.44 -3.90
C ILE A 293 -13.99 6.11 -3.55
N ASN A 294 -13.30 6.05 -2.39
CA ASN A 294 -12.44 4.91 -2.05
C ASN A 294 -13.17 3.58 -1.89
N HIS A 295 -14.49 3.60 -1.68
CA HIS A 295 -15.30 2.40 -1.48
C HIS A 295 -15.98 1.87 -2.75
N TRP A 296 -15.64 2.41 -3.92
CA TRP A 296 -16.04 1.83 -5.21
C TRP A 296 -15.09 0.72 -5.62
N TYR A 297 -15.60 -0.27 -6.36
CA TYR A 297 -14.79 -1.37 -6.90
C TYR A 297 -13.61 -0.85 -7.75
N HIS A 298 -13.87 0.15 -8.60
CA HIS A 298 -12.86 0.81 -9.44
C HIS A 298 -12.28 2.08 -8.81
N ALA A 299 -12.25 2.20 -7.48
CA ALA A 299 -11.70 3.36 -6.77
C ALA A 299 -10.26 3.70 -7.22
N ASN A 300 -9.45 2.68 -7.52
CA ASN A 300 -8.10 2.85 -8.04
C ASN A 300 -8.05 3.70 -9.33
N LEU A 301 -8.95 3.46 -10.29
CA LEU A 301 -9.01 4.22 -11.55
C LEU A 301 -9.45 5.66 -11.30
N ILE A 302 -10.44 5.85 -10.42
CA ILE A 302 -10.96 7.17 -10.07
C ILE A 302 -9.89 8.00 -9.34
N TYR A 303 -9.16 7.40 -8.39
CA TYR A 303 -8.02 8.05 -7.71
C TYR A 303 -6.94 8.47 -8.70
N ARG A 304 -6.55 7.55 -9.61
CA ARG A 304 -5.51 7.83 -10.61
C ARG A 304 -5.88 8.97 -11.53
N ALA A 305 -7.15 9.09 -11.94
CA ALA A 305 -7.60 10.19 -12.77
C ALA A 305 -7.42 11.56 -12.07
N GLY A 306 -7.76 11.67 -10.79
CA GLY A 306 -7.50 12.89 -10.00
C GLY A 306 -6.00 13.14 -9.75
N ILE A 307 -5.22 12.07 -9.51
CA ILE A 307 -3.76 12.15 -9.33
C ILE A 307 -3.07 12.65 -10.61
N HIS A 308 -3.52 12.22 -11.80
CA HIS A 308 -2.99 12.72 -13.07
C HIS A 308 -3.16 14.24 -13.18
N ALA A 309 -4.33 14.78 -12.82
CA ALA A 309 -4.55 16.23 -12.84
C ALA A 309 -3.63 16.98 -11.86
N LEU A 310 -3.35 16.39 -10.70
CA LEU A 310 -2.37 16.92 -9.75
C LEU A 310 -0.93 16.86 -10.31
N MET A 311 -0.54 15.78 -10.97
CA MET A 311 0.80 15.61 -11.53
C MET A 311 1.02 16.48 -12.77
N PHE A 312 0.05 16.58 -13.68
CA PHE A 312 0.10 17.44 -14.86
C PHE A 312 0.14 18.93 -14.49
N CYS A 313 -0.35 19.30 -13.30
CA CYS A 313 -0.28 20.67 -12.79
C CYS A 313 0.81 20.89 -11.72
N GLY A 314 1.67 19.88 -11.48
CA GLY A 314 2.79 19.99 -10.54
C GLY A 314 2.40 20.27 -9.10
N CYS A 315 1.34 19.64 -8.61
CA CYS A 315 0.78 19.93 -7.28
C CYS A 315 1.30 19.02 -6.16
N VAL A 316 1.73 17.79 -6.47
CA VAL A 316 2.17 16.82 -5.45
C VAL A 316 3.52 17.25 -4.87
N GLY A 317 3.64 17.22 -3.53
CA GLY A 317 4.86 17.62 -2.82
C GLY A 317 4.98 19.13 -2.56
N VAL A 318 3.96 19.93 -2.91
CA VAL A 318 3.89 21.38 -2.67
C VAL A 318 3.04 21.66 -1.44
N ASN A 319 3.46 22.57 -0.55
CA ASN A 319 2.61 23.00 0.57
C ASN A 319 1.37 23.76 0.04
N GLY A 320 0.17 23.22 0.31
CA GLY A 320 -1.08 23.68 -0.28
C GLY A 320 -1.46 22.98 -1.60
N GLY A 321 -0.70 21.97 -2.03
CA GLY A 321 -0.95 21.17 -3.22
C GLY A 321 -0.95 19.67 -2.93
N GLY A 322 -1.56 18.88 -3.83
CA GLY A 322 -1.43 17.42 -3.81
C GLY A 322 -2.73 16.68 -3.51
N LEU A 323 -2.61 15.36 -3.35
CA LEU A 323 -3.72 14.50 -2.94
C LEU A 323 -3.75 14.40 -1.42
N ALA A 324 -4.89 14.76 -0.84
CA ALA A 324 -5.13 14.71 0.58
C ALA A 324 -6.23 13.68 0.84
N HIS A 325 -5.80 12.43 1.04
CA HIS A 325 -6.66 11.29 1.28
C HIS A 325 -7.02 11.16 2.76
N TYR A 326 -8.31 11.08 3.07
CA TYR A 326 -8.77 10.89 4.44
C TYR A 326 -9.84 9.78 4.53
N VAL A 327 -9.56 8.75 5.32
CA VAL A 327 -10.44 7.61 5.62
C VAL A 327 -10.45 7.33 7.14
N GLY A 328 -9.99 6.17 7.59
CA GLY A 328 -9.69 5.94 8.99
C GLY A 328 -8.44 6.67 9.47
N GLN A 329 -8.14 6.51 10.75
CA GLN A 329 -6.94 7.04 11.39
C GLN A 329 -5.79 6.04 11.22
N GLU A 330 -5.11 6.10 10.07
CA GLU A 330 -4.12 5.08 9.68
C GLU A 330 -2.68 5.45 10.07
N LYS A 331 -2.36 6.75 10.16
CA LYS A 331 -1.01 7.20 10.51
C LYS A 331 -0.70 7.05 12.00
N LEU A 332 -0.17 5.88 12.32
CA LEU A 332 0.57 5.63 13.54
C LEU A 332 1.98 6.23 13.36
N ALA A 333 2.22 7.41 13.93
CA ALA A 333 3.45 8.16 13.71
C ALA A 333 4.73 7.44 14.19
N PRO A 334 4.80 6.86 15.41
CA PRO A 334 5.98 6.15 15.92
C PRO A 334 6.00 4.66 15.54
N MET A 335 5.94 4.36 14.23
CA MET A 335 5.69 3.00 13.74
C MET A 335 6.82 2.00 14.04
N GLU A 336 8.08 2.42 14.06
CA GLU A 336 9.21 1.47 14.14
C GLU A 336 9.27 0.77 15.49
N SER A 337 9.23 1.55 16.58
CA SER A 337 9.22 1.02 17.94
C SER A 337 7.89 0.35 18.25
N TRP A 338 6.76 0.93 17.83
CA TRP A 338 5.43 0.31 18.01
C TRP A 338 5.35 -1.07 17.34
N ALA A 339 5.76 -1.18 16.07
CA ALA A 339 5.69 -2.43 15.32
C ALA A 339 6.62 -3.49 15.91
N SER A 340 7.72 -3.07 16.55
CA SER A 340 8.62 -4.00 17.22
C SER A 340 7.95 -4.72 18.40
N ILE A 341 7.06 -4.03 19.13
CA ILE A 341 6.29 -4.60 20.24
C ILE A 341 5.05 -5.34 19.71
N ALA A 342 4.25 -4.67 18.86
CA ALA A 342 2.97 -5.19 18.38
C ALA A 342 3.10 -6.52 17.62
N LEU A 343 4.24 -6.73 16.96
CA LEU A 343 4.54 -7.94 16.19
C LEU A 343 5.59 -8.84 16.86
N ALA A 344 5.97 -8.52 18.10
CA ALA A 344 7.02 -9.18 18.90
C ALA A 344 8.38 -9.31 18.17
N LYS A 345 8.75 -8.32 17.35
CA LYS A 345 10.02 -8.32 16.59
C LYS A 345 11.24 -8.12 17.47
N ASP A 346 11.03 -7.55 18.65
CA ASP A 346 12.00 -7.50 19.74
C ASP A 346 12.44 -8.90 20.22
N TRP A 347 11.63 -9.93 20.00
CA TRP A 347 11.96 -11.34 20.28
C TRP A 347 12.11 -12.22 19.04
N PHE A 348 11.34 -11.98 17.98
CA PHE A 348 11.28 -12.84 16.79
C PHE A 348 11.28 -12.05 15.49
N ALA A 349 12.24 -12.28 14.59
CA ALA A 349 12.32 -11.52 13.34
C ALA A 349 11.07 -11.64 12.42
N PRO A 350 10.54 -12.84 12.13
CA PRO A 350 9.34 -12.99 11.30
C PRO A 350 8.04 -13.06 12.11
N SER A 351 6.99 -12.40 11.61
CA SER A 351 5.63 -12.40 12.18
C SER A 351 4.61 -12.83 11.11
N ARG A 352 3.47 -13.40 11.55
CA ARG A 352 2.35 -13.73 10.64
C ARG A 352 1.44 -12.51 10.51
N VAL A 353 1.49 -11.84 9.36
CA VAL A 353 0.62 -10.71 9.02
C VAL A 353 -0.30 -11.10 7.87
N GLN A 354 -1.60 -10.80 7.97
CA GLN A 354 -2.61 -11.26 7.02
C GLN A 354 -3.43 -10.09 6.46
N ASN A 355 -3.63 -10.06 5.15
CA ASN A 355 -4.60 -9.15 4.55
C ASN A 355 -6.03 -9.70 4.76
N THR A 356 -6.81 -9.01 5.60
CA THR A 356 -8.12 -9.49 6.05
C THR A 356 -9.20 -9.58 4.96
N PRO A 357 -9.23 -8.75 3.89
CA PRO A 357 -10.25 -8.88 2.85
C PRO A 357 -10.23 -10.27 2.17
N SER A 358 -9.07 -10.70 1.67
CA SER A 358 -8.91 -12.03 1.07
C SER A 358 -9.19 -13.14 2.08
N TRP A 359 -8.74 -12.96 3.33
CA TRP A 359 -8.90 -13.96 4.37
C TRP A 359 -10.36 -14.22 4.74
N HIS A 360 -11.13 -13.15 4.91
CA HIS A 360 -12.57 -13.25 5.16
C HIS A 360 -13.31 -13.77 3.94
N TYR A 361 -13.02 -13.25 2.74
CA TYR A 361 -13.60 -13.74 1.49
C TYR A 361 -13.48 -15.27 1.34
N VAL A 362 -12.29 -15.82 1.60
CA VAL A 362 -12.04 -17.26 1.54
C VAL A 362 -12.73 -18.01 2.68
N HIS A 363 -12.47 -17.64 3.93
CA HIS A 363 -12.92 -18.48 5.05
C HIS A 363 -14.40 -18.30 5.40
N THR A 364 -15.05 -17.17 5.08
CA THR A 364 -16.52 -17.05 5.16
C THR A 364 -17.20 -17.59 3.91
N CYS A 365 -16.47 -18.30 3.04
CA CYS A 365 -17.00 -18.95 1.84
C CYS A 365 -17.72 -18.01 0.87
N GLN A 366 -17.46 -16.69 0.90
CA GLN A 366 -18.11 -15.73 0.01
C GLN A 366 -17.78 -16.01 -1.47
N TRP A 367 -16.58 -16.52 -1.72
CA TRP A 367 -16.14 -16.98 -3.03
C TRP A 367 -17.06 -18.02 -3.67
N ARG A 368 -17.82 -18.80 -2.89
CA ARG A 368 -18.72 -19.82 -3.43
C ARG A 368 -19.93 -19.23 -4.15
N TYR A 369 -20.23 -17.97 -3.88
CA TYR A 369 -21.41 -17.25 -4.38
C TYR A 369 -21.07 -16.29 -5.53
N GLU A 370 -19.84 -16.36 -6.06
CA GLU A 370 -19.34 -15.56 -7.16
C GLU A 370 -19.27 -16.39 -8.46
N LYS A 371 -19.14 -15.71 -9.60
CA LYS A 371 -18.97 -16.29 -10.93
C LYS A 371 -17.62 -15.88 -11.54
N ASP A 372 -17.40 -16.22 -12.80
CA ASP A 372 -16.28 -15.67 -13.56
C ASP A 372 -16.36 -14.14 -13.58
N PHE A 373 -15.21 -13.49 -13.46
CA PHE A 373 -15.07 -12.03 -13.51
C PHE A 373 -15.79 -11.42 -14.72
N THR A 374 -15.73 -12.09 -15.89
CA THR A 374 -16.32 -11.56 -17.13
C THR A 374 -17.85 -11.66 -17.17
N ASP A 375 -18.48 -12.39 -16.25
CA ASP A 375 -19.95 -12.50 -16.20
C ASP A 375 -20.62 -11.24 -15.67
N TYR A 376 -19.88 -10.38 -14.97
CA TYR A 376 -20.42 -9.18 -14.31
C TYR A 376 -19.55 -7.92 -14.47
N HIS A 377 -18.44 -7.99 -15.22
CA HIS A 377 -17.63 -6.84 -15.60
C HIS A 377 -17.49 -6.70 -17.12
N THR A 378 -17.61 -5.46 -17.60
CA THR A 378 -17.33 -5.12 -19.01
C THR A 378 -15.83 -5.13 -19.27
N VAL A 379 -15.36 -6.08 -20.08
CA VAL A 379 -13.98 -6.18 -20.54
C VAL A 379 -13.93 -6.21 -22.07
N PRO A 380 -12.89 -5.64 -22.70
CA PRO A 380 -12.72 -5.74 -24.15
C PRO A 380 -12.61 -7.20 -24.62
N GLN A 381 -13.33 -7.56 -25.69
CA GLN A 381 -13.41 -8.94 -26.21
C GLN A 381 -12.06 -9.50 -26.70
N HIS A 382 -11.14 -8.63 -27.09
CA HIS A 382 -9.80 -8.97 -27.56
C HIS A 382 -8.72 -8.37 -26.65
N GLY A 383 -8.90 -8.48 -25.33
CA GLY A 383 -7.96 -8.01 -24.33
C GLY A 383 -6.57 -8.65 -24.42
N SER A 384 -5.61 -8.10 -23.66
CA SER A 384 -4.24 -8.64 -23.61
C SER A 384 -4.24 -10.14 -23.26
N PRO A 385 -3.45 -10.99 -23.94
CA PRO A 385 -3.33 -12.40 -23.59
C PRO A 385 -2.81 -12.64 -22.17
N ASP A 386 -2.14 -11.64 -21.57
CA ASP A 386 -1.64 -11.68 -20.19
C ASP A 386 -2.61 -11.06 -19.16
N THR A 387 -3.86 -10.78 -19.56
CA THR A 387 -4.86 -10.18 -18.67
C THR A 387 -5.18 -11.07 -17.47
N THR A 388 -5.37 -10.44 -16.31
CA THR A 388 -5.91 -11.11 -15.11
C THR A 388 -7.39 -10.82 -14.90
N ALA A 389 -8.03 -10.09 -15.82
CA ALA A 389 -9.45 -9.73 -15.76
C ALA A 389 -10.34 -10.85 -16.38
N SER A 390 -10.14 -12.08 -15.93
CA SER A 390 -10.85 -13.28 -16.38
C SER A 390 -10.70 -14.39 -15.34
N GLY A 391 -11.62 -15.36 -15.35
CA GLY A 391 -11.59 -16.46 -14.39
C GLY A 391 -12.22 -16.08 -13.06
N HIS A 392 -12.10 -16.97 -12.09
CA HIS A 392 -12.64 -16.75 -10.75
C HIS A 392 -11.63 -16.05 -9.82
N THR A 393 -12.08 -15.09 -9.02
CA THR A 393 -11.23 -14.30 -8.11
C THR A 393 -10.43 -15.17 -7.13
N ILE A 394 -11.01 -16.25 -6.59
CA ILE A 394 -10.28 -17.18 -5.71
C ILE A 394 -9.09 -17.88 -6.39
N ASP A 395 -9.15 -18.13 -7.70
CA ASP A 395 -8.03 -18.78 -8.40
C ASP A 395 -6.83 -17.83 -8.49
N LEU A 396 -7.09 -16.53 -8.69
CA LEU A 396 -6.06 -15.49 -8.60
C LEU A 396 -5.50 -15.37 -7.17
N GLN A 397 -6.35 -15.53 -6.14
CA GLN A 397 -5.90 -15.56 -4.74
C GLN A 397 -4.94 -16.74 -4.50
N VAL A 398 -5.27 -17.96 -4.97
CA VAL A 398 -4.39 -19.13 -4.86
C VAL A 398 -3.07 -18.88 -5.57
N ARG A 399 -3.11 -18.35 -6.81
CA ARG A 399 -1.92 -17.98 -7.57
C ARG A 399 -1.06 -16.99 -6.79
N ALA A 400 -1.65 -15.92 -6.27
CA ALA A 400 -0.93 -14.88 -5.52
C ALA A 400 -0.22 -15.46 -4.28
N VAL A 401 -0.87 -16.36 -3.54
CA VAL A 401 -0.27 -17.03 -2.38
C VAL A 401 0.89 -17.93 -2.81
N ARG A 402 0.71 -18.77 -3.84
CA ARG A 402 1.78 -19.65 -4.36
C ARG A 402 3.00 -18.88 -4.85
N GLN A 403 2.81 -17.70 -5.46
CA GLN A 403 3.91 -16.86 -5.95
C GLN A 403 4.55 -15.99 -4.85
N GLY A 404 4.02 -16.03 -3.62
CA GLY A 404 4.49 -15.19 -2.52
C GLY A 404 4.06 -13.73 -2.61
N TRP A 405 3.07 -13.40 -3.44
CA TRP A 405 2.58 -12.02 -3.58
C TRP A 405 1.67 -11.60 -2.42
N LEU A 406 0.92 -12.55 -1.86
CA LEU A 406 0.03 -12.33 -0.71
C LEU A 406 0.28 -13.36 0.39
N PRO A 407 0.14 -12.97 1.68
CA PRO A 407 0.15 -13.92 2.78
C PRO A 407 -1.16 -14.72 2.83
N PHE A 408 -1.10 -15.89 3.45
CA PHE A 408 -2.29 -16.67 3.78
C PHE A 408 -2.03 -17.57 4.99
N TYR A 409 -2.91 -17.50 6.00
CA TYR A 409 -2.83 -18.31 7.21
C TYR A 409 -4.21 -18.88 7.58
N PRO A 410 -4.38 -20.17 7.87
CA PRO A 410 -3.37 -21.24 7.87
C PRO A 410 -2.60 -21.35 6.55
N GLN A 411 -1.31 -21.66 6.63
CA GLN A 411 -0.40 -21.63 5.47
C GLN A 411 -0.37 -22.98 4.73
N PHE A 412 -0.43 -24.07 5.49
CA PHE A 412 -0.45 -25.45 5.01
C PHE A 412 -1.59 -26.21 5.73
N PRO A 413 -2.11 -27.29 5.14
CA PRO A 413 -2.98 -28.23 5.85
C PRO A 413 -2.26 -28.87 7.05
N GLU A 414 -0.97 -29.15 6.92
CA GLU A 414 -0.17 -29.69 8.01
C GLU A 414 0.23 -28.64 9.05
N ASN A 415 0.39 -29.09 10.30
CA ASN A 415 0.91 -28.25 11.36
C ASN A 415 2.35 -27.77 11.02
N PRO A 416 2.62 -26.45 10.99
CA PRO A 416 3.94 -25.93 10.59
C PRO A 416 5.08 -26.38 11.52
N ILE A 417 4.78 -26.79 12.76
CA ILE A 417 5.78 -27.39 13.66
C ILE A 417 6.22 -28.77 13.15
N GLU A 418 5.26 -29.60 12.76
CA GLU A 418 5.50 -30.95 12.24
C GLU A 418 6.18 -30.91 10.86
N VAL A 419 5.89 -29.87 10.06
CA VAL A 419 6.59 -29.64 8.79
C VAL A 419 8.10 -29.46 9.02
N VAL A 420 8.51 -28.69 10.04
CA VAL A 420 9.94 -28.54 10.37
C VAL A 420 10.53 -29.87 10.84
N GLN A 421 9.81 -30.63 11.68
CA GLN A 421 10.27 -31.94 12.15
C GLN A 421 10.49 -32.92 10.99
N ARG A 422 9.54 -33.03 10.06
CA ARG A 422 9.66 -33.85 8.85
C ARG A 422 10.85 -33.44 7.97
N ALA A 423 11.11 -32.14 7.85
CA ALA A 423 12.27 -31.64 7.12
C ALA A 423 13.58 -32.08 7.79
N ARG A 424 13.68 -31.97 9.12
CA ARG A 424 14.84 -32.44 9.91
C ARG A 424 15.06 -33.93 9.76
N GLU A 425 13.99 -34.73 9.85
CA GLU A 425 14.04 -36.19 9.64
C GLU A 425 14.50 -36.57 8.21
N ALA A 426 14.20 -35.72 7.23
CA ALA A 426 14.68 -35.84 5.86
C ALA A 426 16.12 -35.31 5.64
N GLY A 427 16.82 -34.89 6.70
CA GLY A 427 18.21 -34.41 6.65
C GLY A 427 18.39 -32.91 6.41
N ALA A 428 17.32 -32.10 6.54
CA ALA A 428 17.41 -30.66 6.38
C ALA A 428 17.86 -29.97 7.69
N ASP A 429 19.17 -29.81 7.87
CA ASP A 429 19.76 -29.36 9.14
C ASP A 429 19.97 -27.83 9.28
N SER A 430 19.65 -27.04 8.26
CA SER A 430 19.67 -25.56 8.34
C SER A 430 18.31 -24.94 7.98
N PRO A 431 18.02 -23.69 8.42
CA PRO A 431 16.83 -22.97 7.97
C PRO A 431 16.71 -22.90 6.44
N GLU A 432 17.83 -22.73 5.74
CA GLU A 432 17.90 -22.71 4.28
C GLU A 432 17.56 -24.09 3.70
N ALA A 433 18.12 -25.17 4.24
CA ALA A 433 17.81 -26.52 3.81
C ALA A 433 16.32 -26.87 4.06
N ILE A 434 15.74 -26.43 5.17
CA ILE A 434 14.31 -26.61 5.47
C ILE A 434 13.47 -25.86 4.45
N ALA A 435 13.81 -24.60 4.14
CA ALA A 435 13.11 -23.82 3.14
C ALA A 435 13.14 -24.49 1.75
N GLN A 436 14.29 -25.02 1.35
CA GLN A 436 14.45 -25.75 0.10
C GLN A 436 13.68 -27.08 0.10
N TRP A 437 13.67 -27.81 1.23
CA TRP A 437 12.89 -29.03 1.37
C TRP A 437 11.39 -28.76 1.20
N ILE A 438 10.86 -27.72 1.86
CA ILE A 438 9.45 -27.31 1.73
C ILE A 438 9.14 -26.92 0.28
N ALA A 439 10.01 -26.13 -0.37
CA ALA A 439 9.85 -25.77 -1.78
C ALA A 439 9.79 -27.00 -2.68
N GLY A 440 10.65 -27.99 -2.44
CA GLY A 440 10.64 -29.28 -3.11
C GLY A 440 9.33 -30.04 -2.90
N GLN A 441 8.84 -30.14 -1.66
CA GLN A 441 7.57 -30.83 -1.37
C GLN A 441 6.37 -30.15 -2.06
N LEU A 442 6.35 -28.82 -2.12
CA LEU A 442 5.31 -28.05 -2.82
C LEU A 442 5.40 -28.22 -4.34
N LYS A 443 6.61 -28.18 -4.90
CA LYS A 443 6.88 -28.40 -6.34
C LYS A 443 6.48 -29.81 -6.78
N GLU A 444 6.79 -30.82 -5.96
CA GLU A 444 6.43 -32.22 -6.20
C GLU A 444 4.97 -32.54 -5.84
N ARG A 445 4.18 -31.56 -5.38
CA ARG A 445 2.79 -31.70 -4.94
C ARG A 445 2.57 -32.69 -3.79
N LYS A 446 3.62 -33.02 -3.03
CA LYS A 446 3.57 -33.79 -1.78
C LYS A 446 3.04 -32.97 -0.62
N MET A 447 3.16 -31.65 -0.71
CA MET A 447 2.50 -30.66 0.13
C MET A 447 1.72 -29.67 -0.75
N LYS A 448 0.75 -28.98 -0.15
CA LYS A 448 -0.03 -27.91 -0.79
C LYS A 448 -0.16 -26.71 0.14
N PHE A 449 -0.52 -25.56 -0.41
CA PHE A 449 -0.95 -24.45 0.44
C PHE A 449 -2.40 -24.68 0.91
N ALA A 450 -2.73 -24.24 2.13
CA ALA A 450 -4.06 -24.41 2.69
C ALA A 450 -5.16 -23.71 1.87
N VAL A 451 -4.82 -22.61 1.19
CA VAL A 451 -5.73 -21.88 0.31
C VAL A 451 -6.22 -22.71 -0.89
N GLU A 452 -5.53 -23.81 -1.23
CA GLU A 452 -5.95 -24.73 -2.30
C GLU A 452 -7.11 -25.64 -1.88
N ASP A 453 -7.37 -25.76 -0.57
CA ASP A 453 -8.50 -26.52 -0.01
C ASP A 453 -9.04 -25.83 1.26
N PRO A 454 -9.57 -24.60 1.13
CA PRO A 454 -9.90 -23.73 2.27
C PRO A 454 -11.16 -24.18 3.05
N ASP A 455 -11.86 -25.18 2.52
CA ASP A 455 -13.02 -25.83 3.13
C ASP A 455 -12.66 -27.21 3.73
N ALA A 456 -11.36 -27.55 3.81
CA ALA A 456 -10.90 -28.64 4.66
C ALA A 456 -10.79 -28.17 6.13
N PRO A 457 -11.24 -28.96 7.12
CA PRO A 457 -11.17 -28.59 8.54
C PRO A 457 -9.77 -28.19 9.04
N GLU A 458 -8.72 -28.78 8.49
CA GLU A 458 -7.32 -28.48 8.79
C GLU A 458 -6.82 -27.15 8.19
N CYS A 459 -7.55 -26.59 7.22
CA CYS A 459 -7.15 -25.41 6.44
C CYS A 459 -7.81 -24.10 6.88
N TRP A 460 -8.62 -24.08 7.95
CA TRP A 460 -9.35 -22.87 8.37
C TRP A 460 -9.06 -22.47 9.83
N PRO A 461 -9.22 -21.19 10.18
CA PRO A 461 -9.01 -20.70 11.55
C PRO A 461 -10.02 -21.27 12.54
N ARG A 462 -9.57 -21.45 13.78
CA ARG A 462 -10.38 -22.00 14.89
C ARG A 462 -10.68 -21.00 15.99
N VAL A 463 -9.81 -20.02 16.22
CA VAL A 463 -9.96 -19.05 17.30
C VAL A 463 -9.89 -17.65 16.72
N TRP A 464 -10.85 -16.81 17.09
CA TRP A 464 -10.88 -15.42 16.68
C TRP A 464 -11.02 -14.49 17.89
N PHE A 465 -10.01 -13.65 18.11
CA PHE A 465 -10.08 -12.54 19.04
C PHE A 465 -10.53 -11.28 18.32
N ILE A 466 -11.55 -10.61 18.85
CA ILE A 466 -12.05 -9.31 18.40
C ILE A 466 -11.82 -8.33 19.54
N TRP A 467 -11.06 -7.26 19.29
CA TRP A 467 -10.86 -6.19 20.26
C TRP A 467 -10.72 -4.86 19.52
N ARG A 468 -11.15 -3.77 20.17
CA ARG A 468 -11.12 -2.40 19.61
C ARG A 468 -11.89 -2.24 18.28
N GLY A 469 -12.86 -3.11 18.01
CA GLY A 469 -13.68 -3.04 16.81
C GLY A 469 -14.97 -3.85 16.93
N ASN A 470 -16.00 -3.44 16.19
CA ASN A 470 -17.27 -4.17 16.08
C ASN A 470 -17.30 -4.92 14.73
N ALA A 471 -16.47 -5.95 14.60
CA ALA A 471 -16.21 -6.60 13.33
C ALA A 471 -17.49 -7.15 12.67
N LEU A 472 -18.33 -7.88 13.43
CA LEU A 472 -19.47 -8.62 12.90
C LEU A 472 -20.59 -7.74 12.33
N LEU A 473 -20.74 -6.48 12.77
CA LEU A 473 -21.76 -5.57 12.22
C LEU A 473 -21.17 -4.44 11.37
N SER A 474 -19.97 -3.96 11.69
CA SER A 474 -19.43 -2.75 11.05
C SER A 474 -18.55 -3.08 9.84
N SER A 475 -17.51 -3.89 10.03
CA SER A 475 -16.49 -4.10 9.00
C SER A 475 -16.66 -5.39 8.21
N ALA A 476 -17.42 -6.37 8.69
CA ALA A 476 -17.71 -7.64 8.02
C ALA A 476 -18.67 -7.45 6.83
N LYS A 477 -18.12 -7.26 5.63
CA LYS A 477 -18.92 -7.27 4.39
C LYS A 477 -19.38 -8.69 4.09
N GLY A 478 -20.66 -8.85 3.78
CA GLY A 478 -21.29 -10.17 3.68
C GLY A 478 -21.65 -10.75 5.05
N HIS A 479 -22.26 -9.95 5.94
CA HIS A 479 -22.61 -10.30 7.32
C HIS A 479 -23.20 -11.72 7.47
N GLU A 480 -24.19 -12.06 6.65
CA GLU A 480 -24.86 -13.37 6.72
C GLU A 480 -23.90 -14.54 6.46
N TYR A 481 -22.85 -14.34 5.66
CA TYR A 481 -21.82 -15.36 5.41
C TYR A 481 -20.89 -15.56 6.61
N PHE A 482 -20.67 -14.52 7.42
CA PHE A 482 -19.98 -14.67 8.71
C PHE A 482 -20.84 -15.50 9.68
N LEU A 483 -22.13 -15.17 9.81
CA LEU A 483 -23.06 -15.94 10.65
C LEU A 483 -23.12 -17.41 10.21
N ARG A 484 -23.26 -17.64 8.90
CA ARG A 484 -23.34 -18.97 8.28
C ARG A 484 -22.06 -19.80 8.44
N HIS A 485 -20.93 -19.26 8.00
CA HIS A 485 -19.71 -20.04 7.81
C HIS A 485 -18.71 -19.91 8.97
N TYR A 486 -18.61 -18.76 9.63
CA TYR A 486 -17.75 -18.64 10.82
C TYR A 486 -18.46 -19.14 12.07
N LEU A 487 -19.64 -18.58 12.37
CA LEU A 487 -20.31 -18.82 13.64
C LEU A 487 -21.21 -20.06 13.62
N GLY A 488 -21.69 -20.45 12.44
CA GLY A 488 -22.61 -21.58 12.30
C GLY A 488 -24.00 -21.32 12.90
N THR A 489 -24.37 -20.05 13.07
CA THR A 489 -25.64 -19.64 13.66
C THR A 489 -26.76 -19.61 12.61
N HIS A 490 -27.96 -19.20 13.04
CA HIS A 490 -29.00 -18.76 12.11
C HIS A 490 -28.46 -17.62 11.23
N ASP A 491 -28.85 -17.63 9.96
CA ASP A 491 -28.51 -16.66 8.93
C ASP A 491 -29.70 -16.48 7.98
N ASN A 492 -29.72 -15.36 7.25
CA ASN A 492 -30.73 -15.01 6.25
C ASN A 492 -30.17 -14.96 4.82
N ALA A 493 -29.03 -15.61 4.54
CA ALA A 493 -28.45 -15.56 3.20
C ALA A 493 -29.31 -16.33 2.18
N VAL A 494 -29.74 -15.64 1.13
CA VAL A 494 -30.56 -16.19 0.03
C VAL A 494 -29.76 -16.53 -1.23
N GLY A 495 -28.45 -16.23 -1.23
CA GLY A 495 -27.58 -16.48 -2.39
C GLY A 495 -27.38 -17.97 -2.64
N GLU A 496 -27.38 -18.34 -3.93
CA GLU A 496 -27.04 -19.69 -4.40
C GLU A 496 -25.53 -19.80 -4.65
N GLU A 497 -24.99 -21.01 -4.47
CA GLU A 497 -23.59 -21.27 -4.79
C GLU A 497 -23.41 -21.38 -6.32
N LEU A 498 -22.54 -20.55 -6.88
CA LEU A 498 -22.38 -20.36 -8.34
C LEU A 498 -20.96 -20.72 -8.83
N ALA A 499 -20.01 -20.86 -7.92
CA ALA A 499 -18.58 -20.95 -8.28
C ALA A 499 -18.11 -22.34 -8.73
N LYS A 500 -18.90 -23.41 -8.49
CA LYS A 500 -18.49 -24.81 -8.70
C LYS A 500 -17.86 -25.07 -10.07
N ASP A 501 -18.50 -24.56 -11.12
CA ASP A 501 -18.06 -24.77 -12.49
C ASP A 501 -17.07 -23.71 -12.98
N ALA A 502 -16.82 -22.65 -12.21
CA ALA A 502 -15.93 -21.54 -12.55
C ALA A 502 -14.53 -21.68 -11.95
N VAL A 503 -14.40 -22.30 -10.76
CA VAL A 503 -13.10 -22.43 -10.08
C VAL A 503 -12.21 -23.54 -10.67
N ARG A 504 -10.90 -23.33 -10.61
CA ARG A 504 -9.89 -24.24 -11.18
C ARG A 504 -8.73 -24.55 -10.23
N GLU A 505 -8.45 -23.69 -9.26
CA GLU A 505 -7.27 -23.79 -8.39
C GLU A 505 -7.62 -24.20 -6.94
N VAL A 506 -8.91 -24.26 -6.59
CA VAL A 506 -9.40 -24.67 -5.27
C VAL A 506 -10.21 -25.96 -5.33
N GLN A 507 -10.10 -26.77 -4.28
CA GLN A 507 -10.93 -27.95 -4.08
C GLN A 507 -12.36 -27.54 -3.73
N TRP A 508 -13.33 -27.97 -4.54
CA TRP A 508 -14.75 -27.85 -4.20
C TRP A 508 -15.15 -28.95 -3.22
N ARG A 509 -15.78 -28.57 -2.10
CA ARG A 509 -16.32 -29.50 -1.09
C ARG A 509 -17.81 -29.27 -0.89
N GLU A 510 -18.56 -30.35 -0.76
CA GLU A 510 -20.01 -30.36 -0.50
C GLU A 510 -20.33 -31.25 0.71
N PRO A 511 -21.18 -30.79 1.65
CA PRO A 511 -21.75 -29.44 1.73
C PRO A 511 -20.71 -28.37 2.08
N ALA A 512 -21.02 -27.09 1.85
CA ALA A 512 -20.18 -25.99 2.32
C ALA A 512 -20.07 -26.03 3.87
N PRO A 513 -18.89 -25.80 4.44
CA PRO A 513 -18.69 -25.84 5.88
C PRO A 513 -19.45 -24.72 6.60
N ARG A 514 -20.01 -25.03 7.77
CA ARG A 514 -20.69 -24.08 8.68
C ARG A 514 -20.06 -24.15 10.06
N GLY A 515 -19.93 -23.00 10.72
CA GLY A 515 -19.34 -22.93 12.07
C GLY A 515 -17.85 -23.28 12.11
N LYS A 516 -17.03 -22.58 11.32
CA LYS A 516 -15.57 -22.83 11.27
C LYS A 516 -14.83 -22.44 12.56
N MET A 517 -15.33 -21.44 13.29
CA MET A 517 -14.71 -20.96 14.53
C MET A 517 -15.14 -21.85 15.70
N ASP A 518 -14.17 -22.36 16.45
CA ASP A 518 -14.37 -23.12 17.69
C ASP A 518 -14.50 -22.19 18.90
N LEU A 519 -13.93 -20.97 18.83
CA LEU A 519 -13.99 -19.97 19.89
C LEU A 519 -13.89 -18.54 19.33
N VAL A 520 -14.85 -17.69 19.67
CA VAL A 520 -14.83 -16.25 19.43
C VAL A 520 -14.78 -15.50 20.77
N VAL A 521 -13.76 -14.66 20.93
CA VAL A 521 -13.55 -13.86 22.15
C VAL A 521 -13.63 -12.38 21.79
N ASP A 522 -14.53 -11.63 22.42
CA ASP A 522 -14.64 -10.18 22.26
C ASP A 522 -14.10 -9.46 23.50
N VAL A 523 -13.29 -8.42 23.30
CA VAL A 523 -12.73 -7.57 24.36
C VAL A 523 -13.25 -6.15 24.18
N ASN A 524 -14.14 -5.73 25.07
CA ASN A 524 -14.94 -4.53 24.87
C ASN A 524 -15.40 -3.91 26.19
N PHE A 525 -15.61 -2.59 26.18
CA PHE A 525 -16.18 -1.86 27.31
C PHE A 525 -17.71 -1.69 27.19
N ARG A 526 -18.30 -2.11 26.06
CA ARG A 526 -19.76 -2.12 25.83
C ARG A 526 -20.17 -3.42 25.15
N MET A 527 -21.39 -3.88 25.40
CA MET A 527 -21.98 -5.03 24.73
C MET A 527 -22.39 -4.65 23.29
N ASP A 528 -21.45 -4.71 22.36
CA ASP A 528 -21.73 -4.46 20.95
C ASP A 528 -22.21 -5.72 20.21
N SER A 529 -22.45 -5.60 18.91
CA SER A 529 -22.92 -6.73 18.11
C SER A 529 -21.90 -7.86 18.03
N SER A 530 -20.60 -7.56 18.05
CA SER A 530 -19.59 -8.62 18.05
C SER A 530 -19.56 -9.34 19.39
N ALA A 531 -19.63 -8.60 20.50
CA ALA A 531 -19.77 -9.16 21.84
C ALA A 531 -21.01 -10.05 21.98
N LEU A 532 -22.16 -9.64 21.43
CA LEU A 532 -23.41 -10.40 21.48
C LEU A 532 -23.33 -11.77 20.80
N TYR A 533 -22.51 -11.89 19.76
CA TYR A 533 -22.30 -13.11 18.98
C TYR A 533 -21.04 -13.90 19.41
N SER A 534 -20.32 -13.43 20.43
CA SER A 534 -19.08 -14.07 20.90
C SER A 534 -19.35 -15.06 22.03
N ASP A 535 -18.51 -16.09 22.13
CA ASP A 535 -18.61 -17.10 23.18
C ASP A 535 -18.13 -16.58 24.54
N ILE A 536 -17.10 -15.71 24.51
CA ILE A 536 -16.53 -15.07 25.70
C ILE A 536 -16.46 -13.56 25.47
N VAL A 537 -16.91 -12.80 26.45
CA VAL A 537 -16.75 -11.34 26.48
C VAL A 537 -15.87 -10.96 27.66
N LEU A 538 -14.78 -10.25 27.41
CA LEU A 538 -13.85 -9.75 28.42
C LEU A 538 -14.06 -8.23 28.60
N PRO A 539 -14.31 -7.74 29.82
CA PRO A 539 -14.57 -6.32 30.06
C PRO A 539 -13.29 -5.49 29.89
N ALA A 540 -13.23 -4.68 28.84
CA ALA A 540 -12.14 -3.75 28.60
C ALA A 540 -12.36 -2.44 29.36
N ALA A 541 -11.28 -1.80 29.78
CA ALA A 541 -11.30 -0.44 30.30
C ALA A 541 -11.63 0.56 29.19
N SER A 542 -12.42 1.59 29.51
CA SER A 542 -12.69 2.69 28.58
C SER A 542 -11.44 3.53 28.34
N TRP A 543 -11.52 4.49 27.41
CA TRP A 543 -10.40 5.38 27.08
C TRP A 543 -9.95 6.27 28.24
N TYR A 544 -10.81 6.51 29.23
CA TYR A 544 -10.54 7.35 30.40
C TYR A 544 -10.04 6.56 31.63
N GLU A 545 -9.75 5.28 31.46
CA GLU A 545 -9.38 4.36 32.54
C GLU A 545 -8.06 3.62 32.27
N LYS A 546 -7.35 4.00 31.19
CA LYS A 546 -6.09 3.36 30.78
C LYS A 546 -5.08 4.37 30.21
N ALA A 547 -3.82 3.96 30.19
CA ALA A 547 -2.76 4.69 29.50
C ALA A 547 -2.61 4.14 28.06
N ASP A 548 -2.47 5.04 27.09
CA ASP A 548 -2.19 4.71 25.69
C ASP A 548 -1.68 5.96 24.95
N LEU A 549 -1.29 5.82 23.68
CA LEU A 549 -0.88 6.91 22.80
C LEU A 549 -1.84 7.06 21.61
N ASN A 550 -1.99 8.28 21.10
CA ASN A 550 -2.79 8.57 19.92
C ASN A 550 -2.08 9.57 18.98
N SER A 551 -2.10 9.28 17.68
CA SER A 551 -1.63 10.15 16.58
C SER A 551 -2.53 9.99 15.36
N THR A 552 -2.56 10.98 14.47
CA THR A 552 -3.41 10.96 13.27
C THR A 552 -2.74 11.68 12.09
N ASP A 553 -3.25 11.45 10.87
CA ASP A 553 -2.87 12.14 9.63
C ASP A 553 -3.17 13.64 9.65
N LEU A 554 -4.19 14.04 10.40
CA LEU A 554 -4.80 15.37 10.33
C LEU A 554 -3.92 16.46 10.96
N HIS A 555 -3.09 16.08 11.93
CA HIS A 555 -2.22 17.01 12.64
C HIS A 555 -0.91 16.35 13.07
N SER A 556 0.12 17.17 13.31
CA SER A 556 1.45 16.70 13.68
C SER A 556 1.67 16.50 15.19
N PHE A 557 0.61 16.29 15.98
CA PHE A 557 0.73 16.08 17.43
C PHE A 557 0.57 14.61 17.81
N ILE A 558 1.30 14.21 18.84
CA ILE A 558 1.08 12.98 19.62
C ILE A 558 0.64 13.36 21.03
N HIS A 559 -0.36 12.65 21.55
CA HIS A 559 -0.92 12.87 22.88
C HIS A 559 -1.36 11.55 23.52
N PRO A 560 -1.56 11.50 24.84
CA PRO A 560 -1.90 10.27 25.53
C PRO A 560 -3.42 10.09 25.67
N LEU A 561 -3.83 8.85 25.94
CA LEU A 561 -5.00 8.56 26.78
C LEU A 561 -4.50 8.42 28.21
N SER A 562 -5.31 8.74 29.22
CA SER A 562 -4.90 8.62 30.63
C SER A 562 -6.06 8.17 31.52
N ALA A 563 -5.73 7.37 32.53
CA ALA A 563 -6.68 6.94 33.54
C ALA A 563 -7.05 8.11 34.46
N ALA A 564 -8.24 8.67 34.27
CA ALA A 564 -8.84 9.64 35.19
C ALA A 564 -9.26 8.97 36.51
N VAL A 565 -9.71 7.72 36.41
CA VAL A 565 -9.99 6.80 37.53
C VAL A 565 -9.46 5.41 37.18
N PRO A 566 -9.23 4.52 38.17
CA PRO A 566 -8.95 3.11 37.89
C PRO A 566 -10.10 2.47 37.09
N PRO A 567 -9.82 1.42 36.27
CA PRO A 567 -10.86 0.68 35.57
C PRO A 567 -12.00 0.24 36.49
N CYS A 568 -13.23 0.58 36.13
CA CYS A 568 -14.41 0.27 36.92
C CYS A 568 -14.76 -1.23 36.89
N TRP A 569 -15.37 -1.72 37.97
CA TRP A 569 -15.73 -3.13 38.18
C TRP A 569 -14.53 -4.07 38.02
N GLU A 570 -14.65 -5.08 37.17
CA GLU A 570 -13.57 -6.04 36.86
C GLU A 570 -12.89 -5.73 35.53
N SER A 571 -13.15 -4.56 34.95
CA SER A 571 -12.54 -4.17 33.68
C SER A 571 -11.03 -4.00 33.81
N LYS A 572 -10.32 -4.23 32.71
CA LYS A 572 -8.86 -4.09 32.61
C LYS A 572 -8.49 -3.44 31.29
N SER A 573 -7.36 -2.76 31.22
CA SER A 573 -6.84 -2.31 29.92
C SER A 573 -6.58 -3.52 29.01
N ASP A 574 -6.66 -3.30 27.70
CA ASP A 574 -6.41 -4.37 26.71
C ASP A 574 -5.02 -5.01 26.95
N TRP A 575 -4.02 -4.18 27.26
CA TRP A 575 -2.67 -4.63 27.58
C TRP A 575 -2.63 -5.55 28.81
N ALA A 576 -3.30 -5.18 29.90
CA ALA A 576 -3.39 -6.00 31.10
C ALA A 576 -4.16 -7.32 30.86
N ILE A 577 -5.22 -7.31 30.03
CA ILE A 577 -5.95 -8.52 29.63
C ILE A 577 -5.04 -9.48 28.89
N PHE A 578 -4.36 -9.02 27.84
CA PHE A 578 -3.45 -9.88 27.06
C PHE A 578 -2.21 -10.32 27.86
N ARG A 579 -1.72 -9.48 28.79
CA ARG A 579 -0.67 -9.87 29.74
C ARG A 579 -1.09 -11.03 30.63
N ASP A 580 -2.30 -10.95 31.20
CA ASP A 580 -2.82 -12.00 32.09
C ASP A 580 -3.12 -13.29 31.31
N LEU A 581 -3.61 -13.17 30.06
CA LEU A 581 -3.77 -14.29 29.14
C LEU A 581 -2.42 -14.94 28.81
N ALA A 582 -1.39 -14.15 28.47
CA ALA A 582 -0.05 -14.64 28.23
C ALA A 582 0.53 -15.39 29.43
N LYS A 583 0.28 -14.87 30.65
CA LYS A 583 0.65 -15.55 31.91
C LYS A 583 -0.01 -16.92 32.03
N ARG A 584 -1.32 -16.99 31.80
CA ARG A 584 -2.05 -18.27 31.89
C ARG A 584 -1.63 -19.23 30.79
N PHE A 585 -1.44 -18.74 29.57
CA PHE A 585 -0.94 -19.53 28.45
C PHE A 585 0.43 -20.14 28.78
N SER A 586 1.39 -19.36 29.29
CA SER A 586 2.72 -19.86 29.64
C SER A 586 2.68 -20.96 30.70
N GLN A 587 1.82 -20.86 31.71
CA GLN A 587 1.62 -21.92 32.72
C GLN A 587 1.12 -23.23 32.11
N LEU A 588 0.17 -23.15 31.17
CA LEU A 588 -0.35 -24.33 30.47
C LEU A 588 0.70 -24.89 29.49
N ALA A 589 1.48 -24.01 28.87
CA ALA A 589 2.54 -24.38 27.95
C ALA A 589 3.66 -25.19 28.61
N GLU A 590 3.90 -25.07 29.92
CA GLU A 590 4.86 -25.94 30.62
C GLU A 590 4.51 -27.43 30.47
N LYS A 591 3.22 -27.76 30.41
CA LYS A 591 2.74 -29.13 30.20
C LYS A 591 2.68 -29.52 28.72
N HIS A 592 2.19 -28.62 27.86
CA HIS A 592 1.87 -28.94 26.47
C HIS A 592 3.00 -28.64 25.47
N PHE A 593 3.91 -27.73 25.82
CA PHE A 593 5.09 -27.33 25.07
C PHE A 593 6.30 -27.15 26.01
N PRO A 594 6.72 -28.23 26.71
CA PRO A 594 7.79 -28.16 27.69
C PRO A 594 9.14 -27.74 27.09
N GLU A 595 9.36 -28.12 25.83
CA GLU A 595 10.59 -27.88 25.07
C GLU A 595 10.44 -26.73 24.06
N PRO A 596 11.56 -26.10 23.66
CA PRO A 596 11.57 -25.17 22.54
C PRO A 596 11.06 -25.83 21.25
N VAL A 597 10.26 -25.08 20.49
CA VAL A 597 9.61 -25.53 19.26
C VAL A 597 10.16 -24.75 18.08
N GLU A 598 10.53 -25.43 17.00
CA GLU A 598 10.77 -24.79 15.71
C GLU A 598 9.46 -24.76 14.89
N ASP A 599 9.11 -23.59 14.40
CA ASP A 599 7.92 -23.29 13.59
C ASP A 599 8.39 -22.70 12.26
N VAL A 600 7.63 -22.90 11.17
CA VAL A 600 7.93 -22.29 9.88
C VAL A 600 6.83 -21.30 9.47
N ILE A 601 7.24 -20.13 9.00
CA ILE A 601 6.35 -19.09 8.48
C ILE A 601 6.57 -18.97 6.98
N ALA A 602 5.51 -19.12 6.19
CA ALA A 602 5.48 -18.70 4.79
C ALA A 602 5.29 -17.17 4.76
N ALA A 603 6.38 -16.44 4.52
CA ALA A 603 6.40 -14.97 4.45
C ALA A 603 6.28 -14.52 2.98
N PRO A 604 5.37 -13.58 2.65
CA PRO A 604 5.27 -13.04 1.31
C PRO A 604 6.50 -12.20 0.95
N LEU A 605 6.66 -11.93 -0.35
CA LEU A 605 7.65 -11.01 -0.90
C LEU A 605 7.24 -9.59 -0.49
N ALA A 606 7.93 -9.04 0.51
CA ALA A 606 7.56 -7.76 1.12
C ALA A 606 8.13 -6.58 0.33
N HIS A 607 7.28 -5.55 0.12
CA HIS A 607 7.73 -4.20 -0.24
C HIS A 607 8.68 -3.64 0.83
N ASP A 608 9.51 -2.67 0.44
CA ASP A 608 10.52 -2.04 1.29
C ASP A 608 11.56 -3.05 1.83
N THR A 609 11.75 -4.15 1.10
CA THR A 609 12.81 -5.13 1.34
C THR A 609 13.44 -5.51 0.00
N PRO A 610 14.64 -6.14 0.00
CA PRO A 610 15.24 -6.65 -1.23
C PRO A 610 14.33 -7.62 -2.03
N ALA A 611 13.34 -8.23 -1.39
CA ALA A 611 12.39 -9.14 -2.04
C ALA A 611 11.40 -8.44 -2.99
N GLU A 612 11.34 -7.11 -3.01
CA GLU A 612 10.52 -6.38 -4.00
C GLU A 612 11.11 -6.43 -5.42
N VAL A 613 12.41 -6.69 -5.52
CA VAL A 613 13.17 -6.86 -6.77
C VAL A 613 13.21 -8.36 -7.12
N ALA A 614 12.02 -8.94 -7.34
CA ALA A 614 11.84 -10.39 -7.44
C ALA A 614 11.62 -10.90 -8.88
N GLN A 615 10.43 -10.65 -9.45
CA GLN A 615 9.98 -11.23 -10.71
C GLN A 615 9.70 -10.13 -11.75
N PRO A 616 10.38 -10.10 -12.91
CA PRO A 616 10.09 -9.14 -13.97
C PRO A 616 8.83 -9.50 -14.79
N THR A 617 8.34 -10.72 -14.66
CA THR A 617 7.15 -11.26 -15.33
C THR A 617 6.28 -12.03 -14.34
N MET A 618 5.04 -12.33 -14.70
CA MET A 618 4.09 -13.08 -13.84
C MET A 618 4.18 -14.61 -14.04
N ALA A 619 5.38 -15.14 -14.32
CA ALA A 619 5.61 -16.57 -14.58
C ALA A 619 5.31 -17.44 -13.36
N GLN A 620 4.87 -18.69 -13.58
CA GLN A 620 4.41 -19.60 -12.54
C GLN A 620 5.31 -20.83 -12.39
N TRP A 621 5.90 -20.99 -11.21
CA TRP A 621 6.76 -22.14 -10.92
C TRP A 621 6.04 -23.50 -10.95
N ILE A 622 4.76 -23.52 -10.58
CA ILE A 622 3.93 -24.74 -10.59
C ILE A 622 3.69 -25.28 -12.02
N LYS A 623 3.78 -24.40 -13.03
CA LYS A 623 3.66 -24.72 -14.45
C LYS A 623 5.01 -24.97 -15.12
N GLY A 624 6.12 -24.86 -14.38
CA GLY A 624 7.48 -24.97 -14.92
C GLY A 624 7.95 -23.74 -15.71
N GLU A 625 7.20 -22.64 -15.68
CA GLU A 625 7.54 -21.39 -16.41
C GLU A 625 8.74 -20.66 -15.76
N VAL A 626 8.99 -20.91 -14.47
CA VAL A 626 10.13 -20.39 -13.71
C VAL A 626 10.52 -21.39 -12.61
N GLU A 627 11.75 -21.30 -12.10
CA GLU A 627 12.17 -22.12 -10.96
C GLU A 627 11.41 -21.73 -9.67
N ALA A 628 11.11 -22.70 -8.81
CA ALA A 628 10.53 -22.48 -7.48
C ALA A 628 11.63 -22.10 -6.48
N ILE A 629 11.78 -20.80 -6.21
CA ILE A 629 12.84 -20.24 -5.38
C ILE A 629 12.19 -19.50 -4.19
N PRO A 630 12.32 -20.02 -2.95
CA PRO A 630 11.81 -19.36 -1.74
C PRO A 630 12.29 -17.92 -1.61
N GLY A 631 11.35 -16.99 -1.45
CA GLY A 631 11.66 -15.56 -1.30
C GLY A 631 11.98 -14.84 -2.62
N LYS A 632 11.70 -15.47 -3.77
CA LYS A 632 11.82 -14.81 -5.09
C LYS A 632 10.64 -15.13 -6.01
N THR A 633 10.35 -16.40 -6.25
CA THR A 633 9.21 -16.82 -7.10
C THR A 633 8.11 -17.50 -6.30
N MET A 634 8.31 -17.68 -4.99
CA MET A 634 7.33 -18.20 -4.04
C MET A 634 7.58 -17.57 -2.67
N PRO A 635 6.71 -17.78 -1.65
CA PRO A 635 6.95 -17.27 -0.31
C PRO A 635 8.33 -17.66 0.23
N ALA A 636 8.93 -16.82 1.06
CA ALA A 636 10.08 -17.21 1.85
C ALA A 636 9.64 -18.09 3.03
N PHE A 637 10.28 -19.23 3.24
CA PHE A 637 10.01 -20.07 4.41
C PHE A 637 11.00 -19.74 5.52
N LYS A 638 10.51 -19.09 6.59
CA LYS A 638 11.32 -18.62 7.71
C LYS A 638 11.11 -19.52 8.93
N VAL A 639 12.18 -20.17 9.38
CA VAL A 639 12.15 -20.96 10.61
C VAL A 639 12.29 -20.01 11.81
N VAL A 640 11.42 -20.18 12.81
CA VAL A 640 11.42 -19.42 14.05
C VAL A 640 11.38 -20.37 15.23
N ARG A 641 12.25 -20.14 16.21
CA ARG A 641 12.29 -20.92 17.44
C ARG A 641 11.47 -20.23 18.53
N ARG A 642 10.51 -20.93 19.11
CA ARG A 642 9.59 -20.43 20.14
C ARG A 642 9.75 -21.23 21.43
N VAL A 643 9.69 -20.55 22.56
CA VAL A 643 9.68 -21.18 23.88
C VAL A 643 8.37 -20.79 24.56
N TYR A 644 7.30 -21.56 24.35
CA TYR A 644 5.94 -21.15 24.71
C TYR A 644 5.74 -20.89 26.22
N LYS A 645 6.46 -21.61 27.09
CA LYS A 645 6.49 -21.33 28.54
C LYS A 645 7.06 -19.96 28.92
N ASN A 646 7.77 -19.30 28.01
CA ASN A 646 8.33 -17.95 28.23
C ASN A 646 7.47 -16.82 27.65
N VAL A 647 6.35 -17.11 26.95
CA VAL A 647 5.51 -16.09 26.30
C VAL A 647 5.16 -14.93 27.24
N TYR A 648 4.79 -15.20 28.49
CA TYR A 648 4.53 -14.16 29.49
C TYR A 648 5.74 -13.27 29.76
N ARG A 649 6.91 -13.89 30.01
CA ARG A 649 8.16 -13.16 30.31
C ARG A 649 8.59 -12.32 29.12
N GLN A 650 8.43 -12.84 27.90
CA GLN A 650 8.69 -12.12 26.67
C GLN A 650 7.70 -10.97 26.46
N PHE A 651 6.40 -11.18 26.72
CA PHE A 651 5.37 -10.14 26.60
C PHE A 651 5.64 -8.92 27.51
N ILE A 652 6.14 -9.13 28.73
CA ILE A 652 6.44 -8.06 29.68
C ILE A 652 7.85 -7.47 29.57
N SER A 653 8.66 -7.90 28.60
CA SER A 653 10.07 -7.50 28.47
C SER A 653 10.38 -7.05 27.05
N TYR A 654 10.99 -5.88 26.86
CA TYR A 654 11.40 -5.44 25.53
C TYR A 654 12.64 -6.22 25.08
N GLY A 655 12.47 -7.11 24.12
CA GLY A 655 13.42 -8.16 23.77
C GLY A 655 14.76 -7.69 23.20
N PRO A 656 15.75 -8.61 23.16
CA PRO A 656 17.14 -8.29 22.84
C PRO A 656 17.38 -8.03 21.34
N ASN A 657 16.48 -8.44 20.44
CA ASN A 657 16.71 -8.27 19.00
C ASN A 657 16.78 -6.80 18.60
N VAL A 658 16.10 -5.92 19.33
CA VAL A 658 16.09 -4.49 19.05
C VAL A 658 17.46 -3.88 19.34
N ARG A 659 18.03 -4.23 20.49
CA ARG A 659 19.40 -3.86 20.87
C ARG A 659 20.43 -4.41 19.89
N ALA A 660 20.23 -5.63 19.39
CA ALA A 660 21.19 -6.30 18.50
C ALA A 660 21.12 -5.84 17.03
N ASN A 661 19.91 -5.54 16.52
CA ASN A 661 19.69 -5.32 15.09
C ASN A 661 19.24 -3.88 14.77
N GLY A 662 18.97 -3.05 15.77
CA GLY A 662 18.39 -1.72 15.59
C GLY A 662 16.89 -1.76 15.27
N LEU A 663 16.37 -0.60 14.85
CA LEU A 663 14.97 -0.39 14.45
C LEU A 663 14.87 0.23 13.07
N GLY A 664 13.72 0.05 12.44
CA GLY A 664 13.46 0.60 11.12
C GLY A 664 12.04 0.39 10.63
N ALA A 665 11.62 1.24 9.70
CA ALA A 665 10.40 1.10 8.90
C ALA A 665 10.60 1.79 7.54
N HIS A 666 9.80 1.42 6.54
CA HIS A 666 9.85 2.02 5.19
C HIS A 666 11.25 2.04 4.56
N GLY A 667 12.01 0.96 4.79
CA GLY A 667 13.36 0.81 4.29
C GLY A 667 14.42 1.66 5.00
N THR A 668 14.12 2.30 6.14
CA THR A 668 15.12 2.93 7.03
C THR A 668 15.65 1.91 8.05
N LEU A 669 16.85 2.15 8.59
CA LEU A 669 17.42 1.37 9.69
C LEU A 669 18.33 2.26 10.55
N TYR A 670 18.24 2.16 11.88
CA TYR A 670 19.10 2.89 12.80
C TYR A 670 19.43 2.07 14.05
N ASP A 671 20.65 2.26 14.55
CA ASP A 671 21.13 1.61 15.77
C ASP A 671 20.55 2.27 17.03
N VAL A 672 20.23 1.44 18.01
CA VAL A 672 19.60 1.82 19.28
C VAL A 672 20.32 1.22 20.50
N ALA A 673 21.45 0.53 20.32
CA ALA A 673 22.08 -0.26 21.36
C ALA A 673 22.45 0.55 22.61
N ASP A 674 23.04 1.73 22.43
CA ASP A 674 23.41 2.65 23.50
C ASP A 674 22.18 3.22 24.23
N GLU A 675 21.13 3.61 23.49
CA GLU A 675 19.91 4.12 24.10
C GLU A 675 19.12 3.02 24.81
N TYR A 676 19.23 1.77 24.37
CA TYR A 676 18.69 0.61 25.06
C TYR A 676 19.42 0.40 26.39
N ASP A 677 20.74 0.44 26.39
CA ASP A 677 21.56 0.30 27.61
C ASP A 677 21.30 1.44 28.61
N ALA A 678 21.23 2.69 28.14
CA ALA A 678 20.89 3.84 28.98
C ALA A 678 19.47 3.77 29.55
N TYR A 679 18.51 3.20 28.79
CA TYR A 679 17.14 3.00 29.26
C TYR A 679 17.08 2.01 30.44
N LEU A 680 17.92 0.95 30.42
CA LEU A 680 18.01 -0.04 31.51
C LEU A 680 18.45 0.58 32.84
N GLU A 681 19.29 1.63 32.80
CA GLU A 681 19.81 2.28 34.01
C GLU A 681 18.79 3.22 34.67
N SER A 682 17.83 3.72 33.90
CA SER A 682 16.98 4.85 34.29
C SER A 682 15.48 4.53 34.39
N HIS A 683 15.05 3.38 33.87
CA HIS A 683 13.64 2.98 33.81
C HIS A 683 13.41 1.61 34.46
N ARG A 684 12.13 1.21 34.58
CA ARG A 684 11.77 -0.10 35.13
C ARG A 684 12.29 -1.21 34.20
N THR A 685 12.84 -2.25 34.82
CA THR A 685 13.37 -3.43 34.12
C THR A 685 12.69 -4.72 34.56
N GLU A 686 12.71 -5.73 33.70
CA GLU A 686 12.42 -7.12 34.04
C GLU A 686 13.70 -7.96 34.01
N CYS A 687 13.88 -8.83 34.99
CA CYS A 687 15.06 -9.69 35.11
C CYS A 687 14.67 -11.16 35.10
N TRP A 688 15.14 -11.92 34.12
CA TRP A 688 14.94 -13.36 34.06
C TRP A 688 15.99 -14.05 33.18
N ASN A 689 16.28 -15.32 33.50
CA ASN A 689 17.31 -16.13 32.81
C ASN A 689 18.70 -15.45 32.74
N GLY A 690 19.07 -14.67 33.76
CA GLY A 690 20.37 -14.00 33.83
C GLY A 690 20.51 -12.75 32.95
N ALA A 691 19.42 -12.28 32.33
CA ALA A 691 19.40 -11.07 31.53
C ALA A 691 18.40 -10.05 32.10
N THR A 692 18.63 -8.78 31.78
CA THR A 692 17.83 -7.63 32.19
C THR A 692 17.30 -6.93 30.94
N TYR A 693 16.01 -6.61 30.93
CA TYR A 693 15.29 -6.03 29.80
C TYR A 693 14.50 -4.78 30.24
N PRO A 694 14.27 -3.79 29.37
CA PRO A 694 13.27 -2.75 29.62
C PRO A 694 11.92 -3.39 29.88
N SER A 695 11.20 -2.92 30.91
CA SER A 695 9.88 -3.46 31.24
C SER A 695 8.83 -2.98 30.25
N LEU A 696 7.92 -3.89 29.90
CA LEU A 696 6.65 -3.65 29.20
C LEU A 696 5.47 -4.06 30.10
N TYR A 697 5.67 -4.15 31.43
CA TYR A 697 4.66 -4.70 32.33
C TYR A 697 3.41 -3.82 32.46
N ARG A 698 3.59 -2.49 32.56
CA ARG A 698 2.50 -1.51 32.61
C ARG A 698 2.33 -0.83 31.25
N ASP A 699 1.09 -0.44 30.97
CA ASP A 699 0.70 0.35 29.80
C ASP A 699 1.60 1.58 29.60
N GLU A 700 1.94 2.29 30.69
CA GLU A 700 2.86 3.44 30.67
C GLU A 700 4.30 3.06 30.31
N ASP A 701 4.76 1.88 30.73
CA ASP A 701 6.11 1.41 30.39
C ASP A 701 6.19 1.17 28.86
N VAL A 702 5.14 0.58 28.27
CA VAL A 702 5.00 0.41 26.82
C VAL A 702 5.00 1.76 26.09
N CYS A 703 4.22 2.72 26.58
CA CYS A 703 4.18 4.06 25.99
C CYS A 703 5.56 4.73 25.98
N ASN A 704 6.30 4.64 27.09
CA ASN A 704 7.64 5.23 27.18
C ASN A 704 8.66 4.51 26.29
N VAL A 705 8.60 3.18 26.17
CA VAL A 705 9.45 2.45 25.21
C VAL A 705 9.15 2.91 23.78
N ILE A 706 7.88 3.01 23.38
CA ILE A 706 7.51 3.50 22.04
C ILE A 706 8.10 4.89 21.77
N LEU A 707 7.90 5.83 22.71
CA LEU A 707 8.36 7.22 22.56
C LEU A 707 9.88 7.34 22.57
N ASN A 708 10.58 6.55 23.39
CA ASN A 708 12.03 6.63 23.53
C ASN A 708 12.76 6.15 22.27
N PHE A 709 12.24 5.12 21.59
CA PHE A 709 12.93 4.51 20.46
C PHE A 709 12.42 4.96 19.08
N ALA A 710 11.30 5.69 18.98
CA ALA A 710 10.79 6.17 17.69
C ALA A 710 11.52 7.43 17.17
N THR A 711 11.73 7.50 15.85
CA THR A 711 12.36 8.65 15.19
C THR A 711 11.53 9.93 15.28
N VAL A 712 10.20 9.83 15.36
CA VAL A 712 9.32 11.02 15.40
C VAL A 712 9.18 11.65 16.79
N THR A 713 9.77 11.03 17.83
CA THR A 713 9.70 11.50 19.23
C THR A 713 11.06 11.52 19.95
N ASN A 714 12.10 10.94 19.34
CA ASN A 714 13.48 11.02 19.79
C ASN A 714 14.39 11.56 18.67
N GLY A 715 14.96 12.75 18.91
CA GLY A 715 15.80 13.45 17.94
C GLY A 715 17.11 12.77 17.57
N GLU A 716 17.67 11.94 18.45
CA GLU A 716 18.87 11.15 18.12
C GLU A 716 18.51 10.01 17.17
N MET A 717 17.40 9.33 17.42
CA MET A 717 16.90 8.28 16.52
C MET A 717 16.61 8.87 15.14
N ALA A 718 15.95 10.04 15.08
CA ALA A 718 15.71 10.77 13.84
C ALA A 718 17.00 11.05 13.07
N TYR A 719 18.01 11.59 13.77
CA TYR A 719 19.31 11.92 13.18
C TYR A 719 20.02 10.68 12.62
N ARG A 720 20.05 9.58 13.38
CA ARG A 720 20.64 8.30 12.92
C ARG A 720 19.90 7.73 11.72
N SER A 721 18.58 7.77 11.72
CA SER A 721 17.76 7.32 10.59
C SER A 721 17.99 8.16 9.33
N TYR A 722 18.14 9.49 9.47
CA TYR A 722 18.53 10.32 8.32
C TYR A 722 19.94 10.00 7.82
N LYS A 723 20.90 9.67 8.69
CA LYS A 723 22.24 9.23 8.28
C LYS A 723 22.21 7.93 7.45
N ASP A 724 21.37 6.98 7.83
CA ASP A 724 21.10 5.79 7.00
C ASP A 724 20.52 6.19 5.63
N MET A 725 19.58 7.13 5.59
CA MET A 725 19.03 7.63 4.32
C MET A 725 20.06 8.41 3.49
N GLU A 726 20.97 9.18 4.09
CA GLU A 726 22.08 9.83 3.38
C GLU A 726 22.96 8.80 2.67
N ALA A 727 23.27 7.68 3.32
CA ALA A 727 24.05 6.62 2.72
C ALA A 727 23.33 6.02 1.49
N LYS A 728 22.03 5.72 1.62
CA LYS A 728 21.20 5.14 0.54
C LYS A 728 21.02 6.08 -0.65
N THR A 729 20.71 7.34 -0.38
CA THR A 729 20.39 8.33 -1.40
C THR A 729 21.61 9.04 -1.97
N GLY A 730 22.72 9.09 -1.23
CA GLY A 730 23.93 9.84 -1.61
C GLY A 730 23.76 11.36 -1.46
N LEU A 731 22.73 11.80 -0.74
CA LEU A 731 22.40 13.21 -0.53
C LEU A 731 22.51 13.58 0.96
N PRO A 732 22.91 14.81 1.29
CA PRO A 732 22.90 15.28 2.68
C PRO A 732 21.46 15.54 3.15
N LEU A 733 21.03 14.86 4.20
CA LEU A 733 19.66 14.85 4.75
C LEU A 733 19.63 14.99 6.29
N ALA A 734 20.72 14.68 7.00
CA ALA A 734 20.75 14.70 8.46
C ALA A 734 20.52 16.10 9.06
N HIS A 735 20.81 17.15 8.31
CA HIS A 735 20.50 18.54 8.64
C HIS A 735 18.99 18.77 8.93
N LEU A 736 18.10 17.90 8.43
CA LEU A 736 16.66 17.96 8.70
C LEU A 736 16.28 17.57 10.14
N ALA A 737 17.15 16.86 10.86
CA ALA A 737 16.96 16.46 12.26
C ALA A 737 17.93 17.15 13.24
N GLU A 738 19.05 17.70 12.77
CA GLU A 738 20.10 18.30 13.63
C GLU A 738 19.58 19.28 14.68
N LYS A 739 18.68 20.20 14.29
CA LYS A 739 18.12 21.20 15.22
C LYS A 739 17.31 20.59 16.36
N ASN A 740 16.72 19.41 16.15
CA ASN A 740 15.87 18.72 17.10
C ASN A 740 16.56 17.52 17.77
N ARG A 741 17.87 17.33 17.57
CA ARG A 741 18.60 16.13 18.01
C ARG A 741 18.51 15.86 19.52
N GLY A 742 18.44 16.91 20.33
CA GLY A 742 18.29 16.81 21.79
C GLY A 742 16.86 16.51 22.29
N VAL A 743 15.86 16.45 21.41
CA VAL A 743 14.47 16.22 21.81
C VAL A 743 14.28 14.77 22.27
N ARG A 744 13.61 14.60 23.42
CA ARG A 744 13.13 13.33 23.97
C ARG A 744 11.76 13.56 24.59
N TYR A 745 10.75 12.78 24.19
CA TYR A 745 9.43 12.84 24.80
C TYR A 745 9.18 11.63 25.69
N SER A 746 8.56 11.86 26.84
CA SER A 746 8.01 10.81 27.71
C SER A 746 6.49 10.88 27.73
N TYR A 747 5.84 9.80 28.17
CA TYR A 747 4.39 9.75 28.37
C TYR A 747 3.92 10.87 29.33
N LYS A 748 4.70 11.15 30.38
CA LYS A 748 4.42 12.23 31.33
C LYS A 748 4.48 13.62 30.68
N ASP A 749 5.41 13.85 29.74
CA ASP A 749 5.45 15.10 28.99
C ASP A 749 4.18 15.29 28.18
N LEU A 750 3.69 14.23 27.54
CA LEU A 750 2.46 14.28 26.75
C LEU A 750 1.22 14.56 27.61
N GLN A 751 1.19 14.08 28.86
CA GLN A 751 0.11 14.38 29.80
C GLN A 751 0.07 15.86 30.19
N SER A 752 1.24 16.52 30.25
CA SER A 752 1.30 17.96 30.52
C SER A 752 0.84 18.79 29.33
N GLN A 753 1.20 18.38 28.12
CA GLN A 753 0.87 19.06 26.87
C GLN A 753 1.13 18.13 25.68
N PRO A 754 0.21 18.03 24.70
CA PRO A 754 0.48 17.38 23.42
C PRO A 754 1.78 17.90 22.80
N ARG A 755 2.62 17.00 22.29
CA ARG A 755 3.90 17.36 21.67
C ARG A 755 3.82 17.23 20.16
N ARG A 756 4.46 18.18 19.48
CA ARG A 756 4.60 18.11 18.03
C ARG A 756 5.65 17.06 17.69
N LEU A 757 5.34 16.19 16.74
CA LEU A 757 6.29 15.24 16.15
C LEU A 757 7.47 16.00 15.53
N ILE A 758 8.62 15.35 15.44
CA ILE A 758 9.79 15.87 14.75
C ILE A 758 9.95 15.22 13.36
N ASN A 759 10.78 15.83 12.51
CA ASN A 759 11.07 15.31 11.18
C ASN A 759 11.68 13.90 11.28
N SER A 760 11.20 12.99 10.43
CA SER A 760 11.72 11.63 10.29
C SER A 760 11.70 11.22 8.82
N PRO A 761 12.72 10.49 8.33
CA PRO A 761 12.75 9.98 6.95
C PRO A 761 11.71 8.87 6.69
N MET A 762 10.98 8.42 7.71
CA MET A 762 9.82 7.54 7.50
C MET A 762 8.67 8.21 6.75
N TRP A 763 8.58 9.54 6.89
CA TRP A 763 7.51 10.33 6.31
C TRP A 763 8.08 11.28 5.27
N SER A 764 7.28 11.61 4.26
CA SER A 764 7.68 12.48 3.15
C SER A 764 7.44 13.98 3.40
N GLY A 765 6.78 14.32 4.52
CA GLY A 765 6.48 15.70 4.92
C GLY A 765 7.49 16.26 5.92
N LEU A 766 7.65 17.59 5.92
CA LEU A 766 8.42 18.31 6.93
C LEU A 766 7.47 19.02 7.90
N LEU A 767 7.85 19.08 9.18
CA LEU A 767 7.04 19.63 10.27
C LEU A 767 7.53 20.99 10.79
N ASN A 768 8.60 21.54 10.20
CA ASN A 768 9.18 22.82 10.60
C ASN A 768 8.76 23.95 9.66
N ASP A 769 9.06 25.20 10.04
CA ASP A 769 8.94 26.40 9.20
C ASP A 769 7.55 26.61 8.58
N GLY A 770 6.50 26.39 9.38
CA GLY A 770 5.11 26.59 8.94
C GLY A 770 4.58 25.52 7.98
N ARG A 771 5.28 24.40 7.83
CA ARG A 771 4.80 23.21 7.12
C ARG A 771 4.07 22.28 8.07
N SER A 772 3.06 21.57 7.57
CA SER A 772 2.21 20.63 8.31
C SER A 772 2.05 19.33 7.55
#